data_AF-A0A7J0AL36-F1
#
_entry.id   AF-A0A7J0AL36-F1
#
_cell.length_a   1.000
_cell.length_b   1.000
_cell.length_c   1.000
_cell.angle_alpha   90.00
_cell.angle_beta   90.00
_cell.angle_gamma   90.00
#
_symmetry.space_group_name_H-M   'P 1'
#
loop_
_entity.id
_entity.type
_entity.pdbx_description
1 polymer ?
#
loop_
_entity_poly.entity_id
_entity_poly.type
_entity_poly.pdbx_seq_one_letter_code
_entity_poly.pdbx_strand_id
1 'polypeptide(L)'
;MKQLYTILATLAVSVLPTISQQVVPSQTIPVKLPKHIERMHAPESSKSESEIYDVTMILSEDFEKFTKGTVEKPDTEVLDGFIDSELTQAPYWSAQSVYQAGGCVFIDRANDINANLCSPILELPDNGKPVVVTFKGRLGDKTYNHDWVQVYMIDVTDPNDPKTFTNDYANCYDEWKEYKFVLDKARKGTDFFFQFSGYDTSVLFDDIEIKFLDPKVTPPVASAHSDFHLKGFTANWEPVEGADSYLVSLYTINSDRDKTRNYIVKDQQVNGTSYAFSDIETHEATYYYVVKAKKGNTESPESKAIKVNGLITPTDIQVTTDSSGNLEISWSEVPGADYYEFMAYRQYEAKTDETFVVSEENFDKLVSSGTPLEPEWDLPEQEELDGFTNQPGWIAQNPAHINGAYGLVGYYYQQYGSLAFLESPYMDLSPNGGNVNVSLDLYGAYVDELDICNAIVRMMTVDLENQKLETVDRKTIVDLPAEWTSHSVDLKGGTNLSTIEILSTAGYLFIDNILITQQLKAGEKAKVIYSDTKTEKNSISVPVLDILRGQDIVFRVRAVREIWDEMHFSVNEYVRGAYTGEHSYSVATSGIEGVESGSAQVKVMIENGTLFVVNPDGEAVEVFDTTGRNVASDHSGAQLVTIPLDSKGIYIVRVADKTFKVL
;
A
#
# COMPACT_ATOMS: atom_id res chain seq x y z
N MET A 1 6.73 -5.10 -3.32
CA MET A 1 6.31 -4.99 -4.73
C MET A 1 5.16 -5.95 -5.08
N LYS A 2 4.95 -7.03 -4.33
CA LYS A 2 3.68 -7.80 -4.34
C LYS A 2 2.41 -6.95 -4.08
N GLN A 3 2.54 -5.77 -3.45
CA GLN A 3 1.45 -4.79 -3.27
C GLN A 3 0.89 -4.18 -4.58
N LEU A 4 1.61 -4.21 -5.71
CA LEU A 4 1.03 -3.76 -6.98
C LEU A 4 -0.07 -4.72 -7.47
N TYR A 5 0.01 -6.02 -7.16
CA TYR A 5 -1.02 -7.01 -7.52
C TYR A 5 -2.22 -7.00 -6.58
N THR A 6 -2.06 -6.57 -5.32
CA THR A 6 -3.22 -6.32 -4.46
C THR A 6 -4.09 -5.16 -4.96
N ILE A 7 -3.55 -4.28 -5.82
CA ILE A 7 -4.27 -3.15 -6.42
C ILE A 7 -4.84 -3.48 -7.82
N LEU A 8 -4.34 -4.54 -8.49
CA LEU A 8 -4.81 -4.92 -9.84
C LEU A 8 -5.65 -6.21 -9.91
N ALA A 9 -5.75 -6.99 -8.82
CA ALA A 9 -6.59 -8.20 -8.73
C ALA A 9 -8.03 -7.96 -8.24
N THR A 10 -8.61 -6.77 -8.47
CA THR A 10 -10.06 -6.52 -8.23
C THR A 10 -10.71 -5.89 -9.45
N LEU A 11 -10.84 -6.65 -10.53
CA LEU A 11 -11.73 -6.32 -11.64
C LEU A 11 -12.22 -7.59 -12.37
N ALA A 12 -12.94 -8.46 -11.66
CA ALA A 12 -13.85 -9.44 -12.27
C ALA A 12 -15.01 -9.81 -11.33
N VAL A 13 -16.15 -9.17 -11.58
CA VAL A 13 -17.54 -9.62 -11.36
C VAL A 13 -17.82 -10.48 -10.12
N SER A 14 -18.05 -9.84 -8.98
CA SER A 14 -19.00 -10.35 -7.98
C SER A 14 -20.38 -9.74 -8.26
N VAL A 15 -21.27 -10.52 -8.87
CA VAL A 15 -22.72 -10.33 -8.63
C VAL A 15 -22.99 -10.93 -7.26
N LEU A 16 -22.73 -10.15 -6.22
CA LEU A 16 -23.27 -10.37 -4.89
C LEU A 16 -24.41 -9.37 -4.68
N PRO A 17 -25.47 -9.74 -3.95
CA PRO A 17 -26.55 -8.82 -3.66
C PRO A 17 -25.93 -7.60 -2.98
N THR A 18 -26.25 -6.43 -3.49
CA THR A 18 -26.00 -5.15 -2.82
C THR A 18 -26.60 -5.21 -1.42
N ILE A 19 -25.81 -5.63 -0.43
CA ILE A 19 -25.94 -5.08 0.91
C ILE A 19 -25.08 -3.82 0.85
N SER A 20 -25.71 -2.80 0.26
CA SER A 20 -25.41 -1.42 0.57
C SER A 20 -25.21 -1.35 2.10
N GLN A 21 -23.96 -1.12 2.56
CA GLN A 21 -23.80 -0.24 3.71
C GLN A 21 -24.59 0.98 3.28
N GLN A 22 -25.80 1.11 3.84
CA GLN A 22 -26.69 2.19 3.48
C GLN A 22 -25.89 3.47 3.65
N VAL A 23 -25.48 4.05 2.51
CA VAL A 23 -25.50 5.49 2.33
C VAL A 23 -26.81 5.91 2.95
N VAL A 24 -26.76 6.57 4.11
CA VAL A 24 -27.96 7.10 4.76
C VAL A 24 -28.74 7.80 3.65
N PRO A 25 -29.91 7.29 3.25
CA PRO A 25 -30.64 7.91 2.17
C PRO A 25 -31.16 9.23 2.73
N SER A 26 -30.49 10.34 2.43
CA SER A 26 -31.03 11.67 2.62
C SER A 26 -32.13 11.89 1.59
N GLN A 27 -33.30 11.29 1.80
CA GLN A 27 -34.52 11.87 1.26
C GLN A 27 -35.01 12.89 2.29
N THR A 28 -34.47 14.10 2.23
CA THR A 28 -35.10 15.28 2.81
C THR A 28 -35.62 16.16 1.69
N ILE A 29 -36.62 16.99 2.04
CA ILE A 29 -37.43 17.95 1.24
C ILE A 29 -38.81 17.37 0.90
N PRO A 30 -39.92 17.92 1.45
CA PRO A 30 -40.26 19.32 1.20
C PRO A 30 -40.89 20.11 2.36
N VAL A 31 -40.27 21.26 2.69
CA VAL A 31 -41.03 22.47 3.03
C VAL A 31 -40.95 23.43 1.84
N LYS A 32 -42.07 24.08 1.52
CA LYS A 32 -42.24 24.97 0.36
C LYS A 32 -41.28 26.16 0.42
N LEU A 33 -40.51 26.37 -0.64
CA LEU A 33 -39.59 27.51 -0.80
C LEU A 33 -40.33 28.86 -0.82
N PRO A 34 -39.81 29.90 -0.12
CA PRO A 34 -40.36 31.26 -0.18
C PRO A 34 -40.19 31.90 -1.56
N LYS A 35 -41.17 32.72 -1.97
CA LYS A 35 -41.12 33.55 -3.20
C LYS A 35 -40.70 35.00 -2.96
N HIS A 36 -40.32 35.38 -1.73
CA HIS A 36 -39.87 36.74 -1.45
C HIS A 36 -38.86 36.77 -0.28
N ILE A 37 -37.80 37.59 -0.43
CA ILE A 37 -36.61 37.66 0.44
C ILE A 37 -36.43 39.12 0.86
N GLU A 38 -36.25 39.38 2.16
CA GLU A 38 -35.68 40.63 2.66
C GLU A 38 -34.43 40.32 3.50
N ARG A 39 -33.41 41.17 3.35
CA ARG A 39 -32.05 40.98 3.90
C ARG A 39 -31.98 41.41 5.37
N MET A 40 -31.25 40.66 6.18
CA MET A 40 -31.06 40.94 7.61
C MET A 40 -29.64 41.40 7.96
N HIS A 41 -29.52 42.08 9.10
CA HIS A 41 -28.26 42.58 9.67
C HIS A 41 -27.74 41.68 10.80
N ALA A 42 -26.43 41.65 10.97
CA ALA A 42 -25.70 40.78 11.90
C ALA A 42 -25.92 41.11 13.39
N PRO A 43 -26.21 40.12 14.25
CA PRO A 43 -26.15 40.24 15.71
C PRO A 43 -24.70 40.19 16.28
N GLU A 44 -24.52 40.60 17.55
CA GLU A 44 -23.21 40.63 18.25
C GLU A 44 -22.72 39.25 18.70
N SER A 45 -21.39 39.04 18.74
CA SER A 45 -20.71 37.76 19.03
C SER A 45 -20.31 37.55 20.50
N SER A 46 -20.05 36.30 20.89
CA SER A 46 -19.54 35.94 22.23
C SER A 46 -18.11 36.49 22.52
N LYS A 47 -17.83 36.77 23.80
CA LYS A 47 -16.62 37.50 24.25
C LYS A 47 -15.28 36.75 24.07
N SER A 48 -15.25 35.43 23.94
CA SER A 48 -14.00 34.65 23.80
C SER A 48 -13.56 34.47 22.35
N GLU A 49 -14.49 34.21 21.42
CA GLU A 49 -14.16 34.05 19.99
C GLU A 49 -13.70 35.38 19.37
N SER A 50 -14.27 36.49 19.81
CA SER A 50 -13.90 37.84 19.36
C SER A 50 -12.51 38.27 19.80
N GLU A 51 -11.80 37.54 20.66
CA GLU A 51 -10.39 37.80 20.99
C GLU A 51 -9.46 37.37 19.86
N ILE A 52 -9.76 36.22 19.23
CA ILE A 52 -8.92 35.55 18.22
C ILE A 52 -9.46 35.68 16.78
N TYR A 53 -10.75 35.97 16.60
CA TYR A 53 -11.39 36.13 15.30
C TYR A 53 -12.05 37.49 15.12
N ASP A 54 -12.08 37.98 13.88
CA ASP A 54 -13.08 38.92 13.42
C ASP A 54 -14.34 38.12 13.04
N VAL A 55 -15.37 38.24 13.88
CA VAL A 55 -16.61 37.45 13.74
C VAL A 55 -17.58 38.17 12.82
N THR A 56 -18.05 37.48 11.77
CA THR A 56 -19.18 37.94 10.95
C THR A 56 -20.36 37.03 11.22
N MET A 57 -21.29 37.50 12.06
CA MET A 57 -22.51 36.77 12.39
C MET A 57 -23.50 36.83 11.22
N ILE A 58 -24.00 35.68 10.78
CA ILE A 58 -25.00 35.59 9.69
C ILE A 58 -26.40 35.35 10.26
N LEU A 59 -26.51 34.45 11.24
CA LEU A 59 -27.76 34.12 11.90
C LEU A 59 -27.49 33.79 13.37
N SER A 60 -28.37 34.22 14.26
CA SER A 60 -28.40 33.81 15.66
C SER A 60 -29.84 33.62 16.11
N GLU A 61 -30.11 32.55 16.83
CA GLU A 61 -31.41 32.22 17.40
C GLU A 61 -31.23 31.52 18.75
N ASP A 62 -31.81 32.11 19.79
CA ASP A 62 -31.74 31.67 21.19
C ASP A 62 -33.01 30.96 21.66
N PHE A 63 -34.05 30.90 20.81
CA PHE A 63 -35.35 30.29 21.10
C PHE A 63 -35.96 30.71 22.45
N GLU A 64 -35.59 31.88 23.00
CA GLU A 64 -36.09 32.34 24.31
C GLU A 64 -37.62 32.45 24.30
N LYS A 65 -38.20 32.70 23.11
CA LYS A 65 -39.64 32.82 22.88
C LYS A 65 -40.37 31.48 22.81
N PHE A 66 -39.68 30.33 22.77
CA PHE A 66 -40.26 28.98 22.83
C PHE A 66 -40.68 28.62 24.26
N THR A 67 -41.58 29.43 24.82
CA THR A 67 -41.94 29.41 26.25
C THR A 67 -42.93 28.32 26.63
N LYS A 68 -43.57 27.63 25.67
CA LYS A 68 -44.45 26.51 25.95
C LYS A 68 -43.66 25.23 26.24
N GLY A 69 -44.23 24.36 27.07
CA GLY A 69 -43.58 23.12 27.50
C GLY A 69 -42.39 23.35 28.43
N THR A 70 -41.62 22.29 28.67
CA THR A 70 -40.32 22.32 29.34
C THR A 70 -39.37 21.32 28.67
N VAL A 71 -38.07 21.43 28.94
CA VAL A 71 -37.04 20.46 28.49
C VAL A 71 -37.45 19.01 28.76
N GLU A 72 -38.05 18.74 29.91
CA GLU A 72 -38.43 17.39 30.36
C GLU A 72 -39.83 16.96 29.85
N LYS A 73 -40.62 17.93 29.39
CA LYS A 73 -41.97 17.71 28.88
C LYS A 73 -42.26 18.77 27.81
N PRO A 74 -41.81 18.55 26.56
CA PRO A 74 -42.07 19.45 25.46
C PRO A 74 -43.57 19.74 25.29
N ASP A 75 -43.89 20.84 24.63
CA ASP A 75 -45.26 21.16 24.29
C ASP A 75 -45.87 20.09 23.38
N THR A 76 -47.19 20.02 23.35
CA THR A 76 -47.94 19.08 22.51
C THR A 76 -48.33 19.65 21.15
N GLU A 77 -48.19 20.96 20.96
CA GLU A 77 -48.49 21.65 19.69
C GLU A 77 -47.27 21.59 18.76
N VAL A 78 -47.42 20.91 17.63
CA VAL A 78 -46.37 20.77 16.61
C VAL A 78 -46.22 22.05 15.79
N LEU A 79 -44.98 22.44 15.51
CA LEU A 79 -44.60 23.61 14.71
C LEU A 79 -44.23 23.21 13.26
N ASP A 80 -45.16 22.56 12.55
CA ASP A 80 -44.92 22.11 11.18
C ASP A 80 -45.05 23.24 10.14
N GLY A 81 -44.13 23.26 9.18
CA GLY A 81 -44.08 24.28 8.13
C GLY A 81 -43.29 25.50 8.58
N PHE A 82 -43.74 26.71 8.23
CA PHE A 82 -43.09 27.93 8.69
C PHE A 82 -43.47 28.22 10.14
N ILE A 83 -42.46 28.44 10.97
CA ILE A 83 -42.63 28.86 12.36
C ILE A 83 -43.06 30.33 12.35
N ASP A 84 -44.00 30.69 13.23
CA ASP A 84 -44.42 32.08 13.40
C ASP A 84 -43.19 32.96 13.73
N SER A 85 -42.99 34.03 12.95
CA SER A 85 -41.89 34.97 13.15
C SER A 85 -41.92 35.66 14.52
N GLU A 86 -43.06 35.67 15.21
CA GLU A 86 -43.13 36.16 16.59
C GLU A 86 -42.39 35.25 17.57
N LEU A 87 -42.17 33.97 17.24
CA LEU A 87 -41.50 32.98 18.10
C LEU A 87 -39.99 32.87 17.87
N THR A 88 -39.44 33.60 16.90
CA THR A 88 -38.02 33.54 16.51
C THR A 88 -37.44 34.95 16.40
N GLN A 89 -36.13 35.10 16.40
CA GLN A 89 -35.44 36.37 16.21
C GLN A 89 -35.42 36.77 14.72
N ALA A 90 -35.35 35.78 13.83
CA ALA A 90 -35.39 35.93 12.38
C ALA A 90 -36.65 35.27 11.79
N PRO A 91 -37.34 35.86 10.81
CA PRO A 91 -38.47 35.19 10.17
C PRO A 91 -38.02 34.02 9.29
N TYR A 92 -38.97 33.17 8.90
CA TYR A 92 -38.80 32.07 7.93
C TYR A 92 -37.98 30.86 8.41
N TRP A 93 -37.83 30.67 9.72
CA TRP A 93 -37.55 29.34 10.24
C TRP A 93 -38.66 28.39 9.82
N SER A 94 -38.28 27.16 9.51
CA SER A 94 -39.26 26.13 9.18
C SER A 94 -38.91 24.82 9.86
N ALA A 95 -39.90 23.98 10.05
CA ALA A 95 -39.76 22.78 10.84
C ALA A 95 -40.69 21.66 10.37
N GLN A 96 -40.33 20.44 10.76
CA GLN A 96 -41.14 19.25 10.67
C GLN A 96 -40.99 18.45 11.96
N SER A 97 -42.10 18.09 12.61
CA SER A 97 -42.15 17.35 13.87
C SER A 97 -41.31 18.02 14.98
N VAL A 98 -41.43 19.35 15.09
CA VAL A 98 -40.72 20.19 16.07
C VAL A 98 -41.69 20.80 17.09
N TYR A 99 -41.25 20.95 18.33
CA TYR A 99 -42.04 21.44 19.44
C TYR A 99 -41.25 22.46 20.28
N GLN A 100 -41.98 23.34 20.98
CA GLN A 100 -41.38 24.20 22.00
C GLN A 100 -41.04 23.38 23.26
N ALA A 101 -39.93 23.68 23.91
CA ALA A 101 -39.49 22.97 25.11
C ALA A 101 -38.95 23.91 26.21
N GLY A 102 -39.64 25.02 26.48
CA GLY A 102 -39.34 25.90 27.61
C GLY A 102 -38.01 26.66 27.46
N GLY A 103 -37.85 27.33 26.33
CA GLY A 103 -36.68 28.14 25.96
C GLY A 103 -35.73 27.46 24.97
N CYS A 104 -36.10 26.30 24.44
CA CYS A 104 -35.32 25.59 23.44
C CYS A 104 -36.22 24.83 22.46
N VAL A 105 -35.62 24.31 21.39
CA VAL A 105 -36.31 23.53 20.36
C VAL A 105 -36.22 22.04 20.64
N PHE A 106 -37.32 21.30 20.54
CA PHE A 106 -37.35 19.83 20.60
C PHE A 106 -37.69 19.27 19.21
N ILE A 107 -36.81 18.43 18.66
CA ILE A 107 -36.97 17.80 17.34
C ILE A 107 -37.30 16.32 17.56
N ASP A 108 -38.53 15.90 17.22
CA ASP A 108 -39.08 14.60 17.60
C ASP A 108 -38.78 13.47 16.61
N ARG A 109 -37.50 13.15 16.53
CA ARG A 109 -37.00 12.16 15.57
C ARG A 109 -37.44 10.72 15.89
N ALA A 110 -37.71 10.43 17.17
CA ALA A 110 -38.25 9.14 17.58
C ALA A 110 -39.64 8.86 16.99
N ASN A 111 -40.44 9.90 16.76
CA ASN A 111 -41.78 9.79 16.17
C ASN A 111 -41.76 9.95 14.64
N ASP A 112 -40.90 10.82 14.11
CA ASP A 112 -40.78 11.09 12.68
C ASP A 112 -39.30 11.14 12.25
N ILE A 113 -38.77 10.03 11.75
CA ILE A 113 -38.57 9.81 10.31
C ILE A 113 -38.02 10.95 9.42
N ASN A 114 -38.56 12.15 9.50
CA ASN A 114 -38.13 13.33 8.76
C ASN A 114 -38.06 14.60 9.63
N ALA A 115 -38.15 14.46 10.96
CA ALA A 115 -38.14 15.58 11.89
C ALA A 115 -36.87 16.41 11.76
N ASN A 116 -37.03 17.71 11.56
CA ASN A 116 -35.92 18.65 11.40
C ASN A 116 -36.35 20.09 11.67
N LEU A 117 -35.37 20.91 12.01
CA LEU A 117 -35.46 22.37 12.03
C LEU A 117 -34.60 22.92 10.89
N CYS A 118 -35.13 23.82 10.09
CA CYS A 118 -34.43 24.51 9.02
C CYS A 118 -34.31 26.00 9.32
N SER A 119 -33.10 26.53 9.18
CA SER A 119 -32.87 27.98 9.17
C SER A 119 -33.61 28.65 8.00
N PRO A 120 -33.76 29.99 8.03
CA PRO A 120 -34.05 30.75 6.83
C PRO A 120 -33.00 30.49 5.74
N ILE A 121 -33.34 30.83 4.49
CA ILE A 121 -32.35 30.88 3.40
C ILE A 121 -31.42 32.07 3.67
N LEU A 122 -30.12 31.81 3.65
CA LEU A 122 -29.04 32.74 3.94
C LEU A 122 -28.24 32.97 2.65
N GLU A 123 -28.04 34.25 2.29
CA GLU A 123 -27.07 34.65 1.26
C GLU A 123 -25.65 34.53 1.86
N LEU A 124 -24.89 33.52 1.42
CA LEU A 124 -23.52 33.30 1.83
C LEU A 124 -22.57 33.62 0.66
N PRO A 125 -21.63 34.56 0.82
CA PRO A 125 -20.69 34.92 -0.25
C PRO A 125 -19.70 33.79 -0.55
N ASP A 126 -19.32 33.66 -1.83
CA ASP A 126 -18.15 32.89 -2.25
C ASP A 126 -16.88 33.69 -1.92
N ASN A 127 -16.44 33.56 -0.67
CA ASN A 127 -15.25 34.23 -0.13
C ASN A 127 -14.15 33.22 0.24
N GLY A 128 -14.31 31.94 -0.10
CA GLY A 128 -13.39 30.86 0.27
C GLY A 128 -13.31 30.55 1.78
N LYS A 129 -14.10 31.20 2.65
CA LYS A 129 -14.03 31.00 4.11
C LYS A 129 -14.93 29.84 4.56
N PRO A 130 -14.55 29.02 5.56
CA PRO A 130 -15.46 28.03 6.14
C PRO A 130 -16.67 28.68 6.81
N VAL A 131 -17.85 28.04 6.74
CA VAL A 131 -19.01 28.44 7.55
C VAL A 131 -18.94 27.71 8.89
N VAL A 132 -19.10 28.44 9.98
CA VAL A 132 -19.10 27.89 11.33
C VAL A 132 -20.52 27.88 11.86
N VAL A 133 -20.96 26.72 12.34
CA VAL A 133 -22.25 26.54 13.00
C VAL A 133 -22.01 26.11 14.44
N THR A 134 -22.53 26.87 15.40
CA THR A 134 -22.48 26.51 16.83
C THR A 134 -23.87 26.42 17.40
N PHE A 135 -24.10 25.48 18.32
CA PHE A 135 -25.34 25.36 19.08
C PHE A 135 -25.13 24.51 20.32
N LYS A 136 -26.01 24.64 21.31
CA LYS A 136 -26.11 23.71 22.43
C LYS A 136 -27.04 22.57 22.08
N GLY A 137 -26.67 21.35 22.42
CA GLY A 137 -27.51 20.18 22.20
C GLY A 137 -27.49 19.19 23.35
N ARG A 138 -28.59 18.46 23.48
CA ARG A 138 -28.81 17.37 24.44
C ARG A 138 -29.80 16.37 23.87
N LEU A 139 -29.74 15.10 24.30
CA LEU A 139 -30.82 14.15 24.04
C LEU A 139 -32.15 14.60 24.63
N GLY A 140 -33.21 14.46 23.85
CA GLY A 140 -34.61 14.61 24.28
C GLY A 140 -35.20 13.32 24.86
N ASP A 141 -34.63 12.16 24.53
CA ASP A 141 -35.03 10.86 25.08
C ASP A 141 -33.89 10.24 25.91
N LYS A 142 -34.14 10.13 27.21
CA LYS A 142 -33.18 9.61 28.20
C LYS A 142 -33.11 8.08 28.24
N THR A 143 -33.91 7.38 27.44
CA THR A 143 -33.83 5.92 27.34
C THR A 143 -32.64 5.46 26.48
N TYR A 144 -32.07 6.37 25.68
CA TYR A 144 -30.88 6.15 24.89
C TYR A 144 -29.63 6.66 25.60
N ASN A 145 -28.52 5.92 25.48
CA ASN A 145 -27.24 6.35 26.05
C ASN A 145 -26.56 7.44 25.20
N HIS A 146 -26.80 7.44 23.89
CA HIS A 146 -26.34 8.45 22.94
C HIS A 146 -27.18 8.38 21.65
N ASP A 147 -27.12 9.43 20.85
CA ASP A 147 -27.55 9.47 19.45
C ASP A 147 -26.63 10.43 18.68
N TRP A 148 -26.93 10.70 17.41
CA TRP A 148 -26.22 11.69 16.60
C TRP A 148 -27.02 12.98 16.47
N VAL A 149 -26.31 14.10 16.53
CA VAL A 149 -26.80 15.39 16.06
C VAL A 149 -26.21 15.65 14.68
N GLN A 150 -27.01 16.18 13.78
CA GLN A 150 -26.63 16.37 12.39
C GLN A 150 -26.90 17.81 11.96
N VAL A 151 -25.95 18.37 11.20
CA VAL A 151 -26.11 19.64 10.50
C VAL A 151 -25.89 19.41 9.02
N TYR A 152 -26.91 19.69 8.22
CA TYR A 152 -26.80 19.70 6.77
C TYR A 152 -26.80 21.14 6.27
N MET A 153 -25.87 21.45 5.39
CA MET A 153 -25.88 22.68 4.60
C MET A 153 -26.44 22.34 3.23
N ILE A 154 -27.58 22.93 2.88
CA ILE A 154 -28.30 22.68 1.64
C ILE A 154 -28.12 23.88 0.70
N ASP A 155 -27.63 23.64 -0.51
CA ASP A 155 -27.55 24.64 -1.58
C ASP A 155 -28.93 24.75 -2.26
N VAL A 156 -29.47 25.96 -2.26
CA VAL A 156 -30.75 26.32 -2.88
C VAL A 156 -30.60 27.46 -3.89
N THR A 157 -29.39 27.67 -4.40
CA THR A 157 -29.10 28.68 -5.43
C THR A 157 -29.97 28.46 -6.68
N ASP A 158 -30.21 27.19 -7.05
CA ASP A 158 -31.37 26.84 -7.88
C ASP A 158 -32.50 26.34 -6.97
N PRO A 159 -33.54 27.15 -6.72
CA PRO A 159 -34.63 26.76 -5.85
C PRO A 159 -35.42 25.56 -6.40
N ASN A 160 -35.30 25.20 -7.67
CA ASN A 160 -36.01 24.03 -8.21
C ASN A 160 -35.24 22.72 -8.01
N ASP A 161 -33.97 22.80 -7.59
CA ASP A 161 -33.08 21.65 -7.46
C ASP A 161 -32.21 21.76 -6.18
N PRO A 162 -32.85 21.80 -5.00
CA PRO A 162 -32.16 21.91 -3.71
C PRO A 162 -31.31 20.66 -3.45
N LYS A 163 -30.05 20.84 -3.03
CA LYS A 163 -29.10 19.73 -2.83
C LYS A 163 -28.32 19.85 -1.54
N THR A 164 -28.12 18.72 -0.86
CA THR A 164 -27.13 18.64 0.21
C THR A 164 -25.76 19.00 -0.34
N PHE A 165 -25.22 20.13 0.12
CA PHE A 165 -23.92 20.62 -0.28
C PHE A 165 -22.82 19.95 0.54
N THR A 166 -22.98 19.95 1.86
CA THR A 166 -22.13 19.25 2.82
C THR A 166 -22.92 19.00 4.10
N ASN A 167 -22.48 18.06 4.91
CA ASN A 167 -23.05 17.80 6.22
C ASN A 167 -21.96 17.34 7.18
N ASP A 168 -22.26 17.43 8.46
CA ASP A 168 -21.40 16.94 9.52
C ASP A 168 -22.27 16.48 10.71
N TYR A 169 -21.71 15.67 11.59
CA TYR A 169 -22.45 15.05 12.69
C TYR A 169 -21.54 14.79 13.90
N ALA A 170 -22.16 14.74 15.08
CA ALA A 170 -21.46 14.47 16.33
C ALA A 170 -22.33 13.63 17.26
N ASN A 171 -21.70 12.85 18.13
CA ASN A 171 -22.42 12.14 19.19
C ASN A 171 -23.01 13.13 20.19
N CYS A 172 -24.24 12.88 20.59
CA CYS A 172 -25.02 13.62 21.57
C CYS A 172 -25.48 12.71 22.70
N TYR A 173 -25.50 13.26 23.91
CA TYR A 173 -25.71 12.55 25.17
C TYR A 173 -26.76 13.28 26.03
N ASP A 174 -27.12 12.71 27.18
CA ASP A 174 -28.07 13.31 28.13
C ASP A 174 -27.44 14.42 29.01
N GLU A 175 -26.59 15.25 28.39
CA GLU A 175 -26.04 16.46 28.98
C GLU A 175 -26.01 17.58 27.94
N TRP A 176 -26.24 18.82 28.40
CA TRP A 176 -26.07 19.98 27.53
C TRP A 176 -24.60 20.16 27.17
N LYS A 177 -24.31 20.12 25.87
CA LYS A 177 -22.98 20.32 25.30
C LYS A 177 -23.04 21.34 24.18
N GLU A 178 -22.00 22.15 24.06
CA GLU A 178 -21.81 23.04 22.90
C GLU A 178 -21.17 22.26 21.75
N TYR A 179 -21.78 22.35 20.58
CA TYR A 179 -21.29 21.79 19.33
C TYR A 179 -20.75 22.90 18.44
N LYS A 180 -19.68 22.60 17.70
CA LYS A 180 -19.08 23.51 16.73
C LYS A 180 -18.72 22.74 15.48
N PHE A 181 -19.45 23.00 14.41
CA PHE A 181 -19.22 22.43 13.08
C PHE A 181 -18.52 23.45 12.20
N VAL A 182 -17.46 23.03 11.51
CA VAL A 182 -16.68 23.88 10.59
C VAL A 182 -16.81 23.31 9.19
N LEU A 183 -17.65 23.93 8.37
CA LEU A 183 -17.99 23.46 7.03
C LEU A 183 -17.10 24.16 6.00
N ASP A 184 -16.02 23.48 5.60
CA ASP A 184 -14.90 24.06 4.83
C ASP A 184 -14.91 23.72 3.33
N LYS A 185 -15.91 22.98 2.85
CA LYS A 185 -16.07 22.66 1.43
C LYS A 185 -16.20 23.94 0.58
N ALA A 186 -15.38 24.07 -0.46
CA ALA A 186 -15.39 25.23 -1.35
C ALA A 186 -16.74 25.40 -2.06
N ARG A 187 -17.35 26.58 -1.90
CA ARG A 187 -18.71 26.90 -2.35
C ARG A 187 -18.68 27.64 -3.69
N LYS A 188 -19.74 27.48 -4.48
CA LYS A 188 -20.04 28.30 -5.68
C LYS A 188 -21.47 28.84 -5.67
N GLY A 189 -22.39 28.15 -4.99
CA GLY A 189 -23.72 28.65 -4.69
C GLY A 189 -23.67 29.88 -3.78
N THR A 190 -24.75 30.65 -3.78
CA THR A 190 -24.90 31.86 -2.96
C THR A 190 -25.97 31.70 -1.89
N ASP A 191 -26.93 30.82 -2.09
CA ASP A 191 -28.13 30.75 -1.24
C ASP A 191 -28.18 29.38 -0.57
N PHE A 192 -28.16 29.37 0.76
CA PHE A 192 -28.12 28.14 1.54
C PHE A 192 -29.08 28.19 2.72
N PHE A 193 -29.62 27.05 3.13
CA PHE A 193 -30.19 26.91 4.47
C PHE A 193 -29.51 25.76 5.21
N PHE A 194 -29.66 25.77 6.54
CA PHE A 194 -29.08 24.80 7.43
C PHE A 194 -30.19 24.00 8.09
N GLN A 195 -30.11 22.68 7.94
CA GLN A 195 -31.03 21.74 8.57
C GLN A 195 -30.35 21.11 9.78
N PHE A 196 -31.05 21.12 10.91
CA PHE A 196 -30.64 20.57 12.18
C PHE A 196 -31.57 19.41 12.54
N SER A 197 -31.01 18.26 12.94
CA SER A 197 -31.81 17.11 13.38
C SER A 197 -31.03 16.19 14.32
N GLY A 198 -31.76 15.32 15.01
CA GLY A 198 -31.21 14.07 15.56
C GLY A 198 -31.05 13.02 14.46
N TYR A 199 -30.80 11.76 14.83
CA TYR A 199 -30.73 10.66 13.86
C TYR A 199 -31.79 9.60 14.10
N ASP A 200 -31.76 8.93 15.26
CA ASP A 200 -32.73 7.88 15.63
C ASP A 200 -33.71 8.33 16.73
N THR A 201 -33.31 9.28 17.58
CA THR A 201 -34.13 9.75 18.70
C THR A 201 -34.18 11.27 18.83
N SER A 202 -35.11 11.73 19.65
CA SER A 202 -35.44 13.15 19.78
C SER A 202 -34.28 13.91 20.43
N VAL A 203 -34.06 15.14 19.97
CA VAL A 203 -32.96 16.00 20.42
C VAL A 203 -33.49 17.38 20.78
N LEU A 204 -32.81 18.02 21.73
CA LEU A 204 -33.06 19.41 22.14
C LEU A 204 -31.90 20.27 21.64
N PHE A 205 -32.20 21.37 20.95
CA PHE A 205 -31.20 22.38 20.56
C PHE A 205 -31.52 23.75 21.12
N ASP A 206 -30.47 24.53 21.31
CA ASP A 206 -30.53 25.90 21.80
C ASP A 206 -29.33 26.71 21.29
N ASP A 207 -29.41 28.04 21.34
CA ASP A 207 -28.32 28.96 20.98
C ASP A 207 -27.68 28.69 19.60
N ILE A 208 -28.49 28.58 18.54
CA ILE A 208 -27.98 28.35 17.18
C ILE A 208 -27.33 29.63 16.64
N GLU A 209 -26.07 29.54 16.23
CA GLU A 209 -25.36 30.58 15.52
C GLU A 209 -24.74 30.05 14.23
N ILE A 210 -24.83 30.85 13.16
CA ILE A 210 -24.18 30.61 11.87
C ILE A 210 -23.33 31.83 11.55
N LYS A 211 -22.02 31.64 11.38
CA LYS A 211 -21.06 32.74 11.30
C LYS A 211 -19.84 32.41 10.43
N PHE A 212 -19.14 33.45 9.99
CA PHE A 212 -17.75 33.34 9.55
C PHE A 212 -16.83 33.76 10.69
N LEU A 213 -15.74 32.99 10.87
CA LEU A 213 -14.66 33.31 11.79
C LEU A 213 -13.40 33.60 10.99
N ASP A 214 -12.98 34.87 10.93
CA ASP A 214 -11.74 35.28 10.25
C ASP A 214 -10.61 35.44 11.27
N PRO A 215 -9.54 34.61 11.25
CA PRO A 215 -8.47 34.70 12.22
C PRO A 215 -7.78 36.07 12.16
N LYS A 216 -7.68 36.77 13.30
CA LYS A 216 -6.92 38.05 13.37
C LYS A 216 -5.43 37.86 13.10
N VAL A 217 -4.93 36.65 13.40
CA VAL A 217 -3.60 36.17 13.02
C VAL A 217 -3.81 34.85 12.29
N THR A 218 -3.25 34.73 11.09
CA THR A 218 -3.34 33.51 10.29
C THR A 218 -2.76 32.32 11.07
N PRO A 219 -3.50 31.20 11.19
CA PRO A 219 -2.96 30.00 11.82
C PRO A 219 -1.81 29.43 10.99
N PRO A 220 -0.73 28.91 11.62
CA PRO A 220 0.34 28.23 10.90
C PRO A 220 -0.17 26.99 10.16
N VAL A 221 0.48 26.67 9.03
CA VAL A 221 0.30 25.38 8.37
C VAL A 221 1.33 24.41 8.93
N ALA A 222 0.91 23.52 9.83
CA ALA A 222 1.77 22.45 10.33
C ALA A 222 1.99 21.39 9.24
N SER A 223 3.19 20.82 9.20
CA SER A 223 3.65 19.89 8.15
C SER A 223 4.07 18.54 8.75
N ALA A 224 4.61 17.61 7.96
CA ALA A 224 5.08 16.35 8.53
C ALA A 224 6.26 16.56 9.50
N HIS A 225 6.33 15.73 10.54
CA HIS A 225 7.49 15.72 11.44
C HIS A 225 8.74 15.18 10.73
N SER A 226 9.92 15.54 11.24
CA SER A 226 11.23 15.04 10.78
C SER A 226 12.05 14.49 11.94
N ASP A 227 13.24 13.94 11.63
CA ASP A 227 14.21 13.44 12.62
C ASP A 227 13.59 12.50 13.66
N PHE A 228 12.72 11.59 13.23
CA PHE A 228 12.04 10.66 14.13
C PHE A 228 13.00 9.63 14.72
N HIS A 229 13.01 9.50 16.04
CA HIS A 229 13.74 8.48 16.78
C HIS A 229 12.96 8.04 18.03
N LEU A 230 13.44 7.03 18.75
CA LEU A 230 12.71 6.42 19.88
C LEU A 230 12.42 7.37 21.05
N LYS A 231 13.15 8.49 21.12
CA LYS A 231 13.12 9.46 22.22
C LYS A 231 12.66 10.86 21.79
N GLY A 232 12.18 11.03 20.55
CA GLY A 232 11.93 12.37 20.03
C GLY A 232 11.69 12.45 18.53
N PHE A 233 11.29 13.65 18.11
CA PHE A 233 11.11 14.04 16.72
C PHE A 233 11.08 15.58 16.62
N THR A 234 11.20 16.10 15.41
CA THR A 234 11.09 17.54 15.12
C THR A 234 9.74 17.86 14.49
N ALA A 235 8.94 18.71 15.15
CA ALA A 235 7.73 19.30 14.58
C ALA A 235 8.11 20.45 13.62
N ASN A 236 7.38 20.60 12.52
CA ASN A 236 7.68 21.57 11.45
C ASN A 236 6.40 22.30 11.00
N TRP A 237 6.48 23.60 10.75
CA TRP A 237 5.36 24.39 10.22
C TRP A 237 5.83 25.52 9.30
N GLU A 238 4.91 26.06 8.50
CA GLU A 238 5.20 27.20 7.64
C GLU A 238 5.25 28.51 8.43
N PRO A 239 6.15 29.46 8.06
CA PRO A 239 6.18 30.77 8.67
C PRO A 239 4.87 31.54 8.40
N VAL A 240 4.47 32.38 9.35
CA VAL A 240 3.27 33.22 9.27
C VAL A 240 3.75 34.66 9.22
N GLU A 241 3.28 35.40 8.21
CA GLU A 241 3.75 36.77 7.97
C GLU A 241 3.46 37.68 9.18
N GLY A 242 4.52 38.28 9.72
CA GLY A 242 4.45 39.19 10.85
C GLY A 242 4.13 38.53 12.19
N ALA A 243 4.27 37.21 12.32
CA ALA A 243 4.28 36.55 13.63
C ALA A 243 5.59 36.83 14.38
N ASP A 244 5.50 37.08 15.68
CA ASP A 244 6.66 37.32 16.55
C ASP A 244 7.24 36.01 17.09
N SER A 245 6.39 35.00 17.28
CA SER A 245 6.74 33.66 17.76
C SER A 245 5.61 32.67 17.51
N TYR A 246 5.82 31.42 17.88
CA TYR A 246 4.84 30.34 17.81
C TYR A 246 4.64 29.69 19.16
N LEU A 247 3.48 29.08 19.37
CA LEU A 247 3.16 28.26 20.53
C LEU A 247 2.89 26.84 20.04
N VAL A 248 3.77 25.90 20.39
CA VAL A 248 3.66 24.50 19.97
C VAL A 248 3.11 23.67 21.13
N SER A 249 2.13 22.83 20.85
CA SER A 249 1.60 21.85 21.80
C SER A 249 1.78 20.44 21.26
N LEU A 250 2.13 19.51 22.15
CA LEU A 250 2.21 18.08 21.92
C LEU A 250 1.25 17.35 22.86
N TYR A 251 0.41 16.49 22.34
CA TYR A 251 -0.55 15.74 23.14
C TYR A 251 -0.78 14.33 22.58
N THR A 252 -1.30 13.45 23.43
CA THR A 252 -1.95 12.21 23.03
C THR A 252 -3.46 12.35 23.14
N ILE A 253 -4.20 11.48 22.48
CA ILE A 253 -5.66 11.41 22.59
C ILE A 253 -6.01 10.30 23.58
N ASN A 254 -6.77 10.63 24.62
CA ASN A 254 -7.25 9.67 25.60
C ASN A 254 -8.29 8.72 25.00
N SER A 255 -8.41 7.53 25.59
CA SER A 255 -9.43 6.54 25.23
C SER A 255 -10.82 6.86 25.79
N ASP A 256 -10.98 7.98 26.49
CA ASP A 256 -12.29 8.41 26.96
C ASP A 256 -13.25 8.74 25.78
N ARG A 257 -14.54 8.78 26.10
CA ARG A 257 -15.64 9.00 25.17
C ARG A 257 -15.49 10.28 24.35
N ASP A 258 -15.01 11.35 24.98
CA ASP A 258 -14.87 12.68 24.38
C ASP A 258 -13.51 12.86 23.67
N LYS A 259 -12.68 11.81 23.63
CA LYS A 259 -11.35 11.80 23.02
C LYS A 259 -10.52 12.99 23.50
N THR A 260 -10.55 13.26 24.81
CA THR A 260 -9.88 14.43 25.36
C THR A 260 -8.37 14.39 25.13
N ARG A 261 -7.76 15.56 25.00
CA ARG A 261 -6.31 15.68 24.79
C ARG A 261 -5.58 15.58 26.12
N ASN A 262 -4.60 14.68 26.20
CA ASN A 262 -3.62 14.63 27.27
C ASN A 262 -2.34 15.35 26.81
N TYR A 263 -2.11 16.58 27.29
CA TYR A 263 -0.97 17.39 26.87
C TYR A 263 0.33 16.95 27.55
N ILE A 264 1.34 16.62 26.75
CA ILE A 264 2.73 16.42 27.19
C ILE A 264 3.44 17.78 27.27
N VAL A 265 3.23 18.60 26.23
CA VAL A 265 3.70 19.99 26.16
C VAL A 265 2.53 20.84 25.72
N LYS A 266 2.29 21.97 26.38
CA LYS A 266 1.22 22.90 26.00
C LYS A 266 1.79 24.31 25.84
N ASP A 267 1.52 24.89 24.68
CA ASP A 267 1.85 26.27 24.32
C ASP A 267 3.31 26.65 24.58
N GLN A 268 4.24 25.75 24.25
CA GLN A 268 5.68 26.03 24.32
C GLN A 268 6.03 27.11 23.30
N GLN A 269 6.54 28.25 23.77
CA GLN A 269 6.92 29.34 22.90
C GLN A 269 8.22 29.03 22.14
N VAL A 270 8.22 29.28 20.83
CA VAL A 270 9.31 28.99 19.89
C VAL A 270 9.45 30.14 18.88
N ASN A 271 10.68 30.58 18.61
CA ASN A 271 10.94 31.70 17.68
C ASN A 271 11.21 31.26 16.23
N GLY A 272 11.41 29.97 15.99
CA GLY A 272 11.60 29.39 14.66
C GLY A 272 10.35 28.69 14.13
N THR A 273 10.50 28.00 13.02
CA THR A 273 9.44 27.23 12.34
C THR A 273 9.52 25.72 12.59
N SER A 274 10.30 25.33 13.60
CA SER A 274 10.47 23.94 14.01
C SER A 274 10.75 23.84 15.51
N TYR A 275 10.38 22.71 16.10
CA TYR A 275 10.68 22.40 17.50
C TYR A 275 10.98 20.91 17.69
N ALA A 276 12.15 20.61 18.26
CA ALA A 276 12.55 19.25 18.58
C ALA A 276 12.00 18.85 19.96
N PHE A 277 11.10 17.87 19.98
CA PHE A 277 10.68 17.21 21.21
C PHE A 277 11.70 16.13 21.56
N SER A 278 12.24 16.19 22.78
CA SER A 278 13.12 15.17 23.35
C SER A 278 12.46 14.51 24.55
N ASP A 279 13.04 13.39 25.00
CA ASP A 279 12.65 12.68 26.22
C ASP A 279 11.19 12.17 26.19
N ILE A 280 10.72 11.78 25.00
CA ILE A 280 9.39 11.20 24.76
C ILE A 280 9.48 9.80 24.14
N GLU A 281 8.72 8.83 24.64
CA GLU A 281 8.69 7.48 24.07
C GLU A 281 7.78 7.45 22.84
N THR A 282 8.35 7.65 21.65
CA THR A 282 7.59 7.80 20.40
C THR A 282 6.93 6.49 19.92
N HIS A 283 7.35 5.35 20.45
CA HIS A 283 6.84 4.02 20.09
C HIS A 283 5.69 3.53 20.98
N GLU A 284 5.49 4.14 22.17
CA GLU A 284 4.48 3.70 23.14
C GLU A 284 3.08 4.31 22.91
N ALA A 285 3.00 5.44 22.18
CA ALA A 285 1.75 6.14 21.96
C ALA A 285 1.70 6.84 20.59
N THR A 286 0.48 7.15 20.15
CA THR A 286 0.27 8.04 19.00
C THR A 286 0.19 9.48 19.48
N TYR A 287 1.16 10.30 19.08
CA TYR A 287 1.22 11.71 19.42
C TYR A 287 0.62 12.58 18.32
N TYR A 288 0.20 13.78 18.73
CA TYR A 288 -0.27 14.82 17.83
C TYR A 288 0.34 16.15 18.24
N TYR A 289 0.71 16.97 17.27
CA TYR A 289 1.11 18.34 17.54
C TYR A 289 0.27 19.36 16.78
N VAL A 290 0.11 20.52 17.39
CA VAL A 290 -0.55 21.70 16.84
C VAL A 290 0.30 22.93 17.13
N VAL A 291 0.17 23.95 16.28
CA VAL A 291 0.93 25.20 16.42
C VAL A 291 -0.02 26.39 16.31
N LYS A 292 0.18 27.39 17.16
CA LYS A 292 -0.41 28.73 17.03
C LYS A 292 0.68 29.74 16.67
N ALA A 293 0.37 30.74 15.84
CA ALA A 293 1.19 31.92 15.67
C ALA A 293 0.82 32.95 16.75
N LYS A 294 1.79 33.75 17.17
CA LYS A 294 1.60 34.84 18.12
C LYS A 294 2.13 36.15 17.54
N LYS A 295 1.29 37.20 17.57
CA LYS A 295 1.62 38.55 17.13
C LYS A 295 1.18 39.54 18.21
N GLY A 296 2.14 40.15 18.90
CA GLY A 296 1.91 40.92 20.12
C GLY A 296 1.20 40.08 21.19
N ASN A 297 0.02 40.52 21.59
CA ASN A 297 -0.84 39.81 22.56
C ASN A 297 -1.91 38.95 21.89
N THR A 298 -1.95 38.88 20.56
CA THR A 298 -2.95 38.11 19.82
C THR A 298 -2.37 36.77 19.37
N GLU A 299 -3.09 35.70 19.63
CA GLU A 299 -2.78 34.35 19.16
C GLU A 299 -3.68 34.00 17.97
N SER A 300 -3.15 33.21 17.04
CA SER A 300 -3.98 32.56 16.03
C SER A 300 -4.75 31.38 16.64
N PRO A 301 -5.77 30.86 15.93
CA PRO A 301 -6.25 29.50 16.14
C PRO A 301 -5.13 28.47 15.97
N GLU A 302 -5.38 27.24 16.44
CA GLU A 302 -4.49 26.12 16.19
C GLU A 302 -4.42 25.79 14.69
N SER A 303 -3.24 25.34 14.25
CA SER A 303 -3.08 24.63 12.98
C SER A 303 -3.94 23.36 12.95
N LYS A 304 -4.07 22.75 11.77
CA LYS A 304 -4.49 21.33 11.71
C LYS A 304 -3.52 20.49 12.55
N ALA A 305 -4.06 19.52 13.28
CA ALA A 305 -3.26 18.60 14.08
C ALA A 305 -2.47 17.66 13.17
N ILE A 306 -1.19 17.51 13.44
CA ILE A 306 -0.32 16.56 12.74
C ILE A 306 -0.15 15.34 13.62
N LYS A 307 -0.59 14.18 13.11
CA LYS A 307 -0.33 12.88 13.70
C LYS A 307 1.15 12.54 13.55
N VAL A 308 1.78 12.11 14.64
CA VAL A 308 3.17 11.71 14.69
C VAL A 308 3.24 10.20 14.76
N ASN A 309 3.51 9.61 13.60
CA ASN A 309 3.68 8.17 13.41
C ASN A 309 4.98 7.94 12.67
N GLY A 310 5.81 7.03 13.19
CA GLY A 310 7.05 6.62 12.55
C GLY A 310 7.57 5.33 13.16
N LEU A 311 8.49 4.70 12.44
CA LEU A 311 9.32 3.61 12.92
C LEU A 311 10.75 3.95 12.57
N ILE A 312 11.68 3.64 13.47
CA ILE A 312 13.10 3.80 13.17
C ILE A 312 13.53 2.78 12.11
N THR A 313 14.56 3.13 11.35
CA THR A 313 15.19 2.22 10.40
C THR A 313 15.90 1.10 11.16
N PRO A 314 15.77 -0.18 10.76
CA PRO A 314 16.54 -1.26 11.34
C PRO A 314 18.06 -1.00 11.30
N THR A 315 18.79 -1.39 12.35
CA THR A 315 20.24 -1.22 12.47
C THR A 315 20.95 -2.54 12.74
N ASP A 316 22.29 -2.51 12.80
CA ASP A 316 23.14 -3.64 13.19
C ASP A 316 22.97 -4.89 12.31
N ILE A 317 22.77 -4.67 11.01
CA ILE A 317 22.58 -5.75 10.03
C ILE A 317 23.76 -6.73 10.09
N GLN A 318 23.46 -8.00 10.38
CA GLN A 318 24.40 -9.11 10.35
C GLN A 318 23.98 -10.12 9.30
N VAL A 319 24.96 -10.68 8.59
CA VAL A 319 24.76 -11.81 7.67
C VAL A 319 25.66 -12.94 8.14
N THR A 320 25.06 -14.09 8.44
CA THR A 320 25.78 -15.33 8.74
C THR A 320 25.34 -16.43 7.80
N THR A 321 26.05 -17.55 7.78
CA THR A 321 25.66 -18.74 7.00
C THR A 321 25.33 -19.86 7.97
N ASP A 322 24.19 -20.52 7.76
CA ASP A 322 23.80 -21.68 8.55
C ASP A 322 24.53 -22.97 8.12
N SER A 323 24.25 -24.08 8.83
CA SER A 323 24.87 -25.38 8.52
C SER A 323 24.49 -25.96 7.15
N SER A 324 23.41 -25.45 6.54
CA SER A 324 22.91 -25.86 5.23
C SER A 324 23.46 -24.98 4.10
N GLY A 325 24.24 -23.95 4.43
CA GLY A 325 24.79 -23.00 3.47
C GLY A 325 23.83 -21.86 3.11
N ASN A 326 22.68 -21.74 3.77
CA ASN A 326 21.75 -20.62 3.59
C ASN A 326 22.24 -19.40 4.36
N LEU A 327 21.80 -18.20 3.95
CA LEU A 327 22.14 -16.98 4.67
C LEU A 327 21.11 -16.71 5.76
N GLU A 328 21.56 -16.44 6.97
CA GLU A 328 20.73 -15.88 8.03
C GLU A 328 21.05 -14.39 8.15
N ILE A 329 20.07 -13.54 7.84
CA ILE A 329 20.19 -12.09 7.89
C ILE A 329 19.40 -11.61 9.10
N SER A 330 20.04 -10.87 10.00
CA SER A 330 19.42 -10.37 11.24
C SER A 330 19.73 -8.90 11.48
N TRP A 331 18.89 -8.26 12.28
CA TRP A 331 18.99 -6.84 12.64
C TRP A 331 18.52 -6.58 14.07
N SER A 332 18.83 -5.41 14.59
CA SER A 332 18.30 -4.95 15.88
C SER A 332 16.77 -4.78 15.81
N GLU A 333 16.07 -5.28 16.83
CA GLU A 333 14.63 -5.11 16.95
C GLU A 333 14.24 -3.62 16.93
N VAL A 334 13.23 -3.28 16.14
CA VAL A 334 12.64 -1.95 16.06
C VAL A 334 11.42 -1.90 16.98
N PRO A 335 11.48 -1.14 18.10
CA PRO A 335 10.35 -1.01 19.00
C PRO A 335 9.09 -0.50 18.29
N GLY A 336 7.98 -1.20 18.53
CA GLY A 336 6.68 -0.91 17.92
C GLY A 336 6.50 -1.44 16.50
N ALA A 337 7.44 -2.20 15.93
CA ALA A 337 7.21 -2.92 14.68
C ALA A 337 6.39 -4.20 14.93
N ASP A 338 5.39 -4.47 14.08
CA ASP A 338 4.66 -5.74 14.06
C ASP A 338 5.35 -6.76 13.14
N TYR A 339 5.96 -6.28 12.06
CA TYR A 339 6.74 -7.09 11.14
C TYR A 339 7.76 -6.25 10.36
N TYR A 340 8.60 -6.93 9.58
CA TYR A 340 9.59 -6.34 8.70
C TYR A 340 9.34 -6.76 7.26
N GLU A 341 9.47 -5.82 6.34
CA GLU A 341 9.49 -6.11 4.90
C GLU A 341 10.94 -6.21 4.44
N PHE A 342 11.28 -7.33 3.83
CA PHE A 342 12.61 -7.68 3.36
C PHE A 342 12.59 -7.81 1.84
N MET A 343 13.47 -7.06 1.17
CA MET A 343 13.66 -7.16 -0.27
C MET A 343 15.11 -7.52 -0.55
N ALA A 344 15.32 -8.60 -1.30
CA ALA A 344 16.62 -9.03 -1.78
C ALA A 344 16.62 -9.20 -3.29
N TYR A 345 17.79 -8.96 -3.86
CA TYR A 345 18.06 -9.06 -5.27
C TYR A 345 19.35 -9.86 -5.46
N ARG A 346 19.36 -10.69 -6.49
CA ARG A 346 20.59 -11.21 -7.05
C ARG A 346 21.20 -10.13 -7.92
N GLN A 347 22.49 -9.84 -7.74
CA GLN A 347 23.21 -8.85 -8.50
C GLN A 347 24.49 -9.44 -9.09
N TYR A 348 24.68 -9.17 -10.38
CA TYR A 348 25.91 -9.45 -11.11
C TYR A 348 26.54 -8.15 -11.59
N GLU A 349 27.87 -8.10 -11.65
CA GLU A 349 28.63 -6.99 -12.23
C GLU A 349 29.60 -7.55 -13.29
N ALA A 350 29.39 -7.12 -14.54
CA ALA A 350 30.17 -7.60 -15.67
C ALA A 350 31.63 -7.16 -15.56
N LYS A 351 32.57 -8.10 -15.74
CA LYS A 351 34.02 -7.81 -15.69
C LYS A 351 34.60 -7.48 -17.07
N THR A 352 33.93 -7.93 -18.12
CA THR A 352 34.22 -7.64 -19.52
C THR A 352 32.90 -7.41 -20.23
N ASP A 353 32.96 -6.86 -21.45
CA ASP A 353 31.77 -6.82 -22.30
C ASP A 353 31.32 -8.26 -22.60
N GLU A 354 30.06 -8.59 -22.31
CA GLU A 354 29.53 -9.95 -22.40
C GLU A 354 28.02 -10.00 -22.63
N THR A 355 27.54 -11.11 -23.19
CA THR A 355 26.12 -11.45 -23.18
C THR A 355 25.81 -12.11 -21.84
N PHE A 356 25.06 -11.43 -20.98
CA PHE A 356 24.66 -11.94 -19.68
C PHE A 356 23.29 -12.63 -19.76
N VAL A 357 23.16 -13.76 -19.09
CA VAL A 357 21.88 -14.45 -18.86
C VAL A 357 21.22 -13.81 -17.65
N VAL A 358 20.18 -13.00 -17.90
CA VAL A 358 19.44 -12.30 -16.85
C VAL A 358 18.57 -13.30 -16.10
N SER A 359 17.83 -14.12 -16.82
CA SER A 359 16.97 -15.18 -16.27
C SER A 359 16.92 -16.35 -17.25
N GLU A 360 16.87 -17.56 -16.71
CA GLU A 360 16.74 -18.82 -17.45
C GLU A 360 15.79 -19.74 -16.69
N GLU A 361 14.81 -20.31 -17.39
CA GLU A 361 13.81 -21.20 -16.81
C GLU A 361 13.39 -22.30 -17.79
N ASN A 362 13.40 -23.55 -17.31
CA ASN A 362 13.09 -24.74 -18.10
C ASN A 362 12.00 -25.62 -17.46
N PHE A 363 11.42 -25.18 -16.33
CA PHE A 363 10.33 -25.84 -15.63
C PHE A 363 10.53 -27.34 -15.35
N ASP A 364 11.78 -27.84 -15.31
CA ASP A 364 12.09 -29.25 -15.05
C ASP A 364 11.59 -29.71 -13.66
N LYS A 365 11.37 -28.77 -12.74
CA LYS A 365 10.83 -29.04 -11.40
C LYS A 365 9.31 -29.21 -11.41
N LEU A 366 8.61 -28.81 -12.48
CA LEU A 366 7.17 -28.97 -12.61
C LEU A 366 6.83 -30.41 -13.02
N VAL A 367 6.38 -31.18 -12.03
CA VAL A 367 5.90 -32.55 -12.24
C VAL A 367 4.38 -32.55 -12.29
N SER A 368 3.81 -33.03 -13.39
CA SER A 368 2.37 -33.10 -13.62
C SER A 368 2.01 -34.36 -14.40
N SER A 369 0.79 -34.85 -14.26
CA SER A 369 0.28 -35.94 -15.09
C SER A 369 -0.38 -35.45 -16.38
N GLY A 370 -0.57 -34.13 -16.50
CA GLY A 370 -1.18 -33.47 -17.65
C GLY A 370 -0.38 -33.65 -18.94
N THR A 371 -1.10 -33.62 -20.06
CA THR A 371 -0.54 -33.64 -21.42
C THR A 371 -1.01 -32.43 -22.21
N PRO A 372 -0.40 -32.05 -23.34
CA PRO A 372 -0.89 -30.93 -24.13
C PRO A 372 -2.35 -31.06 -24.62
N LEU A 373 -2.89 -32.29 -24.70
CA LEU A 373 -4.28 -32.55 -25.07
C LEU A 373 -5.23 -32.57 -23.86
N GLU A 374 -4.72 -32.99 -22.71
CA GLU A 374 -5.46 -33.07 -21.44
C GLU A 374 -4.57 -32.50 -20.33
N PRO A 375 -4.38 -31.16 -20.27
CA PRO A 375 -3.56 -30.55 -19.23
C PRO A 375 -4.31 -30.55 -17.90
N GLU A 376 -3.58 -30.42 -16.81
CA GLU A 376 -4.19 -30.09 -15.52
C GLU A 376 -4.57 -28.60 -15.54
N TRP A 377 -5.86 -28.29 -15.46
CA TRP A 377 -6.39 -26.92 -15.63
C TRP A 377 -7.23 -26.42 -14.45
N ASP A 378 -7.64 -27.30 -13.53
CA ASP A 378 -8.36 -26.92 -12.30
C ASP A 378 -7.36 -26.44 -11.23
N LEU A 379 -6.79 -25.27 -11.50
CA LEU A 379 -5.74 -24.63 -10.72
C LEU A 379 -6.23 -23.27 -10.20
N PRO A 380 -5.58 -22.71 -9.15
CA PRO A 380 -5.84 -21.33 -8.74
C PRO A 380 -5.70 -20.36 -9.92
N GLU A 381 -6.52 -19.30 -9.95
CA GLU A 381 -6.48 -18.32 -11.04
C GLU A 381 -5.10 -17.65 -11.18
N GLN A 382 -4.37 -17.51 -10.08
CA GLN A 382 -3.00 -16.99 -10.06
C GLN A 382 -2.10 -17.91 -9.22
N GLU A 383 -0.88 -18.17 -9.68
CA GLU A 383 0.12 -18.98 -8.99
C GLU A 383 1.45 -18.22 -8.79
N GLU A 384 2.13 -18.51 -7.67
CA GLU A 384 3.54 -18.16 -7.45
C GLU A 384 4.39 -19.39 -7.75
N LEU A 385 5.38 -19.25 -8.65
CA LEU A 385 6.07 -20.39 -9.26
C LEU A 385 7.42 -20.70 -8.59
N ASP A 386 7.72 -20.13 -7.42
CA ASP A 386 9.00 -20.31 -6.72
C ASP A 386 9.36 -21.79 -6.47
N GLY A 387 8.34 -22.65 -6.29
CA GLY A 387 8.53 -24.10 -6.13
C GLY A 387 8.89 -24.84 -7.42
N PHE A 388 8.57 -24.26 -8.58
CA PHE A 388 8.73 -24.86 -9.91
C PHE A 388 9.88 -24.26 -10.72
N THR A 389 10.49 -23.19 -10.22
CA THR A 389 11.47 -22.37 -10.98
C THR A 389 12.86 -22.38 -10.34
N ASN A 390 13.88 -22.06 -11.12
CA ASN A 390 15.26 -21.90 -10.68
C ASN A 390 15.53 -20.49 -10.11
N GLN A 391 14.88 -19.49 -10.69
CA GLN A 391 14.91 -18.10 -10.26
C GLN A 391 13.57 -17.79 -9.57
N PRO A 392 13.53 -17.45 -8.27
CA PRO A 392 12.30 -17.04 -7.61
C PRO A 392 11.72 -15.76 -8.21
N GLY A 393 10.40 -15.58 -8.07
CA GLY A 393 9.66 -14.37 -8.42
C GLY A 393 8.82 -14.47 -9.70
N TRP A 394 8.73 -15.65 -10.33
CA TRP A 394 7.79 -15.87 -11.44
C TRP A 394 6.37 -15.99 -10.90
N ILE A 395 5.42 -15.39 -11.61
CA ILE A 395 3.98 -15.53 -11.35
C ILE A 395 3.25 -15.86 -12.65
N ALA A 396 2.10 -16.50 -12.56
CA ALA A 396 1.24 -16.73 -13.71
C ALA A 396 -0.23 -16.52 -13.39
N GLN A 397 -1.01 -16.15 -14.41
CA GLN A 397 -2.46 -16.00 -14.38
C GLN A 397 -3.10 -16.96 -15.40
N ASN A 398 -4.20 -17.60 -14.98
CA ASN A 398 -4.93 -18.63 -15.72
C ASN A 398 -4.01 -19.78 -16.17
N PRO A 399 -3.40 -20.52 -15.22
CA PRO A 399 -2.38 -21.51 -15.51
C PRO A 399 -2.96 -22.86 -15.97
N ALA A 400 -2.10 -23.64 -16.62
CA ALA A 400 -2.29 -25.06 -16.91
C ALA A 400 -0.96 -25.80 -16.72
N HIS A 401 -0.99 -27.04 -16.27
CA HIS A 401 0.23 -27.82 -16.04
C HIS A 401 0.33 -29.03 -16.98
N ILE A 402 1.54 -29.21 -17.52
CA ILE A 402 2.03 -30.44 -18.13
C ILE A 402 3.42 -30.74 -17.57
N ASN A 403 3.88 -31.98 -17.68
CA ASN A 403 5.18 -32.35 -17.13
C ASN A 403 6.33 -31.61 -17.85
N GLY A 404 7.13 -30.85 -17.11
CA GLY A 404 8.33 -30.16 -17.61
C GLY A 404 8.07 -28.91 -18.45
N ALA A 405 6.85 -28.35 -18.46
CA ALA A 405 6.57 -27.09 -19.15
C ALA A 405 5.36 -26.38 -18.55
N TYR A 406 5.38 -25.04 -18.56
CA TYR A 406 4.31 -24.22 -17.97
C TYR A 406 3.25 -23.86 -19.01
N GLY A 407 1.97 -24.03 -18.67
CA GLY A 407 0.84 -23.79 -19.56
C GLY A 407 0.03 -22.55 -19.17
N LEU A 408 -0.59 -21.92 -20.16
CA LEU A 408 -1.51 -20.79 -20.01
C LEU A 408 -2.82 -21.07 -20.75
N VAL A 409 -3.94 -20.84 -20.07
CA VAL A 409 -5.30 -21.06 -20.60
C VAL A 409 -5.78 -19.82 -21.36
N GLY A 410 -5.29 -19.67 -22.59
CA GLY A 410 -5.65 -18.58 -23.51
C GLY A 410 -7.14 -18.52 -23.88
N TYR A 411 -7.90 -19.60 -23.65
CA TYR A 411 -9.37 -19.61 -23.78
C TYR A 411 -10.03 -18.45 -23.02
N TYR A 412 -9.56 -18.13 -21.80
CA TYR A 412 -10.14 -17.03 -21.01
C TYR A 412 -9.89 -15.66 -21.64
N TYR A 413 -8.76 -15.47 -22.31
CA TYR A 413 -8.47 -14.27 -23.08
C TYR A 413 -9.43 -14.14 -24.27
N GLN A 414 -9.58 -15.21 -25.04
CA GLN A 414 -10.44 -15.23 -26.21
C GLN A 414 -11.92 -14.98 -25.88
N GLN A 415 -12.43 -15.59 -24.81
CA GLN A 415 -13.86 -15.55 -24.48
C GLN A 415 -14.26 -14.36 -23.62
N TYR A 416 -13.40 -13.95 -22.68
CA TYR A 416 -13.76 -12.97 -21.65
C TYR A 416 -12.82 -11.76 -21.62
N GLY A 417 -11.76 -11.75 -22.44
CA GLY A 417 -10.72 -10.71 -22.40
C GLY A 417 -9.85 -10.76 -21.15
N SER A 418 -9.92 -11.82 -20.34
CA SER A 418 -9.08 -12.00 -19.15
C SER A 418 -7.67 -12.42 -19.56
N LEU A 419 -6.64 -11.77 -19.04
CA LEU A 419 -5.26 -12.07 -19.43
C LEU A 419 -4.84 -13.45 -18.90
N ALA A 420 -4.32 -14.30 -19.77
CA ALA A 420 -3.58 -15.50 -19.40
C ALA A 420 -2.10 -15.24 -19.67
N PHE A 421 -1.29 -15.12 -18.62
CA PHE A 421 0.10 -14.67 -18.73
C PHE A 421 1.03 -15.41 -17.78
N LEU A 422 2.29 -15.55 -18.19
CA LEU A 422 3.43 -15.89 -17.37
C LEU A 422 4.32 -14.65 -17.28
N GLU A 423 4.65 -14.22 -16.07
CA GLU A 423 5.44 -13.03 -15.80
C GLU A 423 6.75 -13.41 -15.09
N SER A 424 7.86 -12.90 -15.63
CA SER A 424 9.17 -13.05 -15.01
C SER A 424 9.30 -12.25 -13.70
N PRO A 425 10.29 -12.54 -12.84
CA PRO A 425 10.61 -11.66 -11.72
C PRO A 425 10.94 -10.24 -12.20
N TYR A 426 10.75 -9.24 -11.34
CA TYR A 426 11.22 -7.90 -11.67
C TYR A 426 12.74 -7.84 -11.77
N MET A 427 13.22 -7.13 -12.78
CA MET A 427 14.61 -7.05 -13.20
C MET A 427 15.01 -5.61 -13.49
N ASP A 428 16.29 -5.29 -13.28
CA ASP A 428 16.95 -4.14 -13.91
C ASP A 428 17.37 -4.55 -15.32
N LEU A 429 16.60 -4.08 -16.30
CA LEU A 429 16.84 -4.28 -17.73
C LEU A 429 17.31 -2.98 -18.41
N SER A 430 17.72 -1.96 -17.65
CA SER A 430 18.22 -0.70 -18.19
C SER A 430 19.55 -0.77 -18.97
N PRO A 431 20.46 -1.74 -18.74
CA PRO A 431 21.65 -1.90 -19.58
C PRO A 431 21.33 -2.09 -21.06
N ASN A 432 22.34 -1.93 -21.94
CA ASN A 432 22.16 -1.99 -23.40
C ASN A 432 21.05 -1.06 -23.95
N GLY A 433 20.77 0.05 -23.25
CA GLY A 433 19.69 0.97 -23.61
C GLY A 433 18.29 0.36 -23.52
N GLY A 434 18.08 -0.59 -22.60
CA GLY A 434 16.79 -1.24 -22.40
C GLY A 434 16.51 -2.42 -23.34
N ASN A 435 17.50 -2.83 -24.14
CA ASN A 435 17.31 -3.90 -25.13
C ASN A 435 17.67 -5.26 -24.55
N VAL A 436 16.77 -6.23 -24.72
CA VAL A 436 16.94 -7.64 -24.30
C VAL A 436 16.55 -8.57 -25.44
N ASN A 437 17.11 -9.78 -25.43
CA ASN A 437 16.65 -10.87 -26.27
C ASN A 437 15.96 -11.92 -25.39
N VAL A 438 14.80 -12.38 -25.83
CA VAL A 438 14.03 -13.44 -25.17
C VAL A 438 13.90 -14.60 -26.13
N SER A 439 14.44 -15.75 -25.76
CA SER A 439 14.29 -17.02 -26.44
C SER A 439 13.43 -17.97 -25.62
N LEU A 440 12.61 -18.79 -26.28
CA LEU A 440 11.70 -19.73 -25.62
C LEU A 440 11.20 -20.79 -26.61
N ASP A 441 10.83 -21.95 -26.08
CA ASP A 441 10.11 -22.99 -26.80
C ASP A 441 8.60 -22.88 -26.53
N LEU A 442 7.80 -22.98 -27.59
CA LEU A 442 6.36 -22.81 -27.55
C LEU A 442 5.63 -23.97 -28.22
N TYR A 443 4.51 -24.37 -27.63
CA TYR A 443 3.54 -25.32 -28.18
C TYR A 443 2.13 -24.72 -28.07
N GLY A 444 1.41 -24.64 -29.19
CA GLY A 444 0.01 -24.21 -29.22
C GLY A 444 -0.94 -25.41 -29.26
N ALA A 445 -1.73 -25.62 -28.22
CA ALA A 445 -2.78 -26.63 -28.20
C ALA A 445 -4.16 -26.01 -28.40
N TYR A 446 -4.97 -26.63 -29.24
CA TYR A 446 -6.32 -26.21 -29.56
C TYR A 446 -7.31 -26.73 -28.50
N VAL A 447 -8.24 -25.89 -28.03
CA VAL A 447 -9.39 -26.33 -27.22
C VAL A 447 -10.59 -26.59 -28.13
N ASP A 448 -10.74 -25.78 -29.18
CA ASP A 448 -11.68 -25.96 -30.29
C ASP A 448 -10.93 -25.94 -31.64
N GLU A 449 -11.47 -26.59 -32.68
CA GLU A 449 -10.88 -26.69 -34.03
C GLU A 449 -10.67 -25.34 -34.72
N LEU A 450 -11.24 -24.26 -34.16
CA LEU A 450 -11.13 -22.88 -34.65
C LEU A 450 -10.13 -22.01 -33.88
N ASP A 451 -9.50 -22.54 -32.82
CA ASP A 451 -8.51 -21.79 -32.06
C ASP A 451 -7.25 -21.53 -32.90
N ILE A 452 -6.74 -20.30 -32.86
CA ILE A 452 -5.41 -19.96 -33.38
C ILE A 452 -4.59 -19.49 -32.19
N CYS A 453 -3.78 -20.40 -31.64
CA CYS A 453 -2.94 -20.08 -30.50
C CYS A 453 -1.82 -19.12 -30.95
N ASN A 454 -1.73 -17.96 -30.31
CA ASN A 454 -0.64 -17.01 -30.49
C ASN A 454 -0.02 -16.70 -29.13
N ALA A 455 1.27 -16.40 -29.14
CA ALA A 455 1.98 -15.89 -27.98
C ALA A 455 2.30 -14.41 -28.16
N ILE A 456 2.06 -13.59 -27.13
CA ILE A 456 2.54 -12.21 -27.07
C ILE A 456 3.66 -12.17 -26.04
N VAL A 457 4.87 -11.82 -26.45
CA VAL A 457 5.99 -11.55 -25.54
C VAL A 457 6.14 -10.04 -25.42
N ARG A 458 6.05 -9.48 -24.22
CA ARG A 458 6.05 -8.03 -24.00
C ARG A 458 6.95 -7.60 -22.86
N MET A 459 7.57 -6.44 -23.03
CA MET A 459 8.33 -5.73 -22.00
C MET A 459 7.38 -4.82 -21.24
N MET A 460 7.40 -4.94 -19.92
CA MET A 460 6.64 -4.11 -19.00
C MET A 460 7.58 -3.30 -18.11
N THR A 461 7.25 -2.05 -17.84
CA THR A 461 7.96 -1.19 -16.89
C THR A 461 7.01 -0.76 -15.78
N VAL A 462 7.54 -0.59 -14.56
CA VAL A 462 6.76 -0.13 -13.40
C VAL A 462 6.87 1.39 -13.27
N ASP A 463 5.72 2.06 -13.35
CA ASP A 463 5.56 3.44 -12.91
C ASP A 463 5.20 3.44 -11.42
N LEU A 464 6.19 3.76 -10.58
CA LEU A 464 6.01 3.81 -9.13
C LEU A 464 5.16 5.01 -8.67
N GLU A 465 5.09 6.09 -9.43
CA GLU A 465 4.31 7.28 -9.07
C GLU A 465 2.81 7.00 -9.21
N ASN A 466 2.44 6.36 -10.33
CA ASN A 466 1.05 6.01 -10.63
C ASN A 466 0.67 4.57 -10.25
N GLN A 467 1.63 3.80 -9.69
CA GLN A 467 1.48 2.39 -9.31
C GLN A 467 0.95 1.52 -10.46
N LYS A 468 1.52 1.71 -11.65
CA LYS A 468 0.99 1.12 -12.89
C LYS A 468 2.08 0.36 -13.65
N LEU A 469 1.69 -0.79 -14.21
CA LEU A 469 2.49 -1.53 -15.19
C LEU A 469 2.18 -1.00 -16.60
N GLU A 470 3.22 -0.68 -17.36
CA GLU A 470 3.09 -0.15 -18.72
C GLU A 470 3.82 -1.03 -19.72
N THR A 471 3.14 -1.42 -20.80
CA THR A 471 3.77 -2.12 -21.94
C THR A 471 4.55 -1.13 -22.79
N VAL A 472 5.86 -1.35 -22.93
CA VAL A 472 6.76 -0.45 -23.69
C VAL A 472 7.21 -1.04 -25.04
N ASP A 473 7.26 -2.37 -25.16
CA ASP A 473 7.43 -3.07 -26.43
C ASP A 473 6.73 -4.43 -26.38
N ARG A 474 6.28 -4.92 -27.52
CA ARG A 474 5.68 -6.25 -27.65
C ARG A 474 6.01 -6.88 -29.00
N LYS A 475 6.10 -8.21 -29.02
CA LYS A 475 6.17 -9.03 -30.23
C LYS A 475 5.11 -10.12 -30.16
N THR A 476 4.52 -10.45 -31.29
CA THR A 476 3.51 -11.50 -31.39
C THR A 476 4.04 -12.61 -32.28
N ILE A 477 4.04 -13.83 -31.74
CA ILE A 477 4.31 -15.07 -32.46
C ILE A 477 2.95 -15.66 -32.78
N VAL A 478 2.66 -15.77 -34.08
CA VAL A 478 1.32 -16.13 -34.58
C VAL A 478 1.28 -17.58 -35.06
N ASP A 479 0.10 -18.17 -35.04
CA ASP A 479 -0.19 -19.48 -35.65
C ASP A 479 0.74 -20.59 -35.11
N LEU A 480 0.79 -20.70 -33.78
CA LEU A 480 1.61 -21.70 -33.10
C LEU A 480 1.04 -23.11 -33.34
N PRO A 481 1.86 -24.05 -33.84
CA PRO A 481 1.39 -25.40 -34.12
C PRO A 481 1.30 -26.24 -32.84
N ALA A 482 0.60 -27.37 -32.94
CA ALA A 482 0.57 -28.42 -31.91
C ALA A 482 1.85 -29.27 -31.92
N GLU A 483 3.00 -28.62 -31.95
CA GLU A 483 4.33 -29.19 -31.80
C GLU A 483 5.27 -28.14 -31.21
N TRP A 484 6.34 -28.59 -30.54
CA TRP A 484 7.33 -27.68 -29.95
C TRP A 484 8.11 -26.94 -31.03
N THR A 485 8.11 -25.61 -30.95
CA THR A 485 8.85 -24.73 -31.85
C THR A 485 9.63 -23.69 -31.07
N SER A 486 10.89 -23.46 -31.45
CA SER A 486 11.76 -22.48 -30.80
C SER A 486 11.61 -21.09 -31.42
N HIS A 487 11.51 -20.07 -30.59
CA HIS A 487 11.35 -18.67 -31.00
C HIS A 487 12.36 -17.77 -30.30
N SER A 488 12.67 -16.64 -30.92
CA SER A 488 13.51 -15.59 -30.32
C SER A 488 13.01 -14.22 -30.75
N VAL A 489 12.89 -13.31 -29.78
CA VAL A 489 12.39 -11.96 -29.99
C VAL A 489 13.28 -10.93 -29.29
N ASP A 490 13.54 -9.83 -29.97
CA ASP A 490 14.20 -8.66 -29.37
C ASP A 490 13.15 -7.69 -28.84
N LEU A 491 13.27 -7.32 -27.57
CA LEU A 491 12.44 -6.31 -26.91
C LEU A 491 13.27 -5.11 -26.52
N LYS A 492 12.62 -3.94 -26.47
CA LYS A 492 13.25 -2.66 -26.16
C LYS A 492 12.50 -1.93 -25.03
N GLY A 493 13.14 -0.90 -24.48
CA GLY A 493 12.51 -0.01 -23.52
C GLY A 493 12.59 -0.47 -22.06
N GLY A 494 13.39 -1.49 -21.75
CA GLY A 494 13.67 -1.90 -20.37
C GLY A 494 14.25 -0.77 -19.54
N THR A 495 13.88 -0.73 -18.27
CA THR A 495 14.30 0.22 -17.24
C THR A 495 14.91 -0.51 -16.05
N ASN A 496 15.27 0.21 -15.00
CA ASN A 496 15.76 -0.37 -13.75
C ASN A 496 14.71 -1.16 -12.96
N LEU A 497 13.45 -1.11 -13.39
CA LEU A 497 12.38 -1.93 -12.85
C LEU A 497 11.41 -2.36 -13.95
N SER A 498 11.69 -3.53 -14.51
CA SER A 498 10.96 -4.11 -15.64
C SER A 498 10.66 -5.59 -15.44
N THR A 499 9.70 -6.11 -16.20
CA THR A 499 9.42 -7.55 -16.29
C THR A 499 9.05 -7.92 -17.73
N ILE A 500 9.26 -9.18 -18.10
CA ILE A 500 8.81 -9.79 -19.34
C ILE A 500 7.56 -10.62 -19.06
N GLU A 501 6.49 -10.37 -19.82
CA GLU A 501 5.29 -11.19 -19.82
C GLU A 501 5.16 -11.96 -21.14
N ILE A 502 4.78 -13.24 -21.03
CA ILE A 502 4.39 -14.10 -22.14
C ILE A 502 2.90 -14.39 -21.99
N LEU A 503 2.08 -14.02 -22.98
CA LEU A 503 0.63 -14.16 -22.93
C LEU A 503 0.12 -15.13 -23.98
N SER A 504 -0.92 -15.88 -23.62
CA SER A 504 -1.70 -16.68 -24.58
C SER A 504 -2.95 -15.93 -25.04
N THR A 505 -3.26 -15.98 -26.35
CA THR A 505 -4.45 -15.31 -26.90
C THR A 505 -5.64 -16.24 -27.13
N ALA A 506 -5.42 -17.55 -27.20
CA ALA A 506 -6.45 -18.57 -27.44
C ALA A 506 -5.86 -19.97 -27.17
N GLY A 507 -6.71 -20.97 -27.00
CA GLY A 507 -6.29 -22.35 -26.73
C GLY A 507 -5.45 -22.47 -25.45
N TYR A 508 -4.59 -23.50 -25.38
CA TYR A 508 -3.50 -23.58 -24.40
C TYR A 508 -2.17 -23.20 -25.06
N LEU A 509 -1.39 -22.38 -24.37
CA LEU A 509 0.00 -22.11 -24.74
C LEU A 509 0.90 -22.79 -23.71
N PHE A 510 1.74 -23.73 -24.14
CA PHE A 510 2.79 -24.30 -23.29
C PHE A 510 4.13 -23.66 -23.63
N ILE A 511 4.89 -23.38 -22.58
CA ILE A 511 6.12 -22.59 -22.60
C ILE A 511 7.21 -23.38 -21.89
N ASP A 512 8.38 -23.46 -22.52
CA ASP A 512 9.56 -24.09 -21.96
C ASP A 512 10.84 -23.36 -22.41
N ASN A 513 11.99 -23.67 -21.78
CA ASN A 513 13.34 -23.21 -22.13
C ASN A 513 13.42 -21.69 -22.37
N ILE A 514 12.85 -20.91 -21.44
CA ILE A 514 12.91 -19.46 -21.47
C ILE A 514 14.33 -19.02 -21.15
N LEU A 515 14.88 -18.17 -22.01
CA LEU A 515 16.20 -17.57 -21.85
C LEU A 515 16.10 -16.07 -22.14
N ILE A 516 16.34 -15.25 -21.10
CA ILE A 516 16.39 -13.79 -21.20
C ILE A 516 17.85 -13.36 -21.13
N THR A 517 18.35 -12.75 -22.21
CA THR A 517 19.74 -12.26 -22.29
C THR A 517 19.82 -10.77 -22.55
N GLN A 518 20.88 -10.17 -22.04
CA GLN A 518 21.18 -8.76 -22.23
C GLN A 518 22.68 -8.56 -22.41
N GLN A 519 23.07 -7.63 -23.28
CA GLN A 519 24.46 -7.23 -23.40
C GLN A 519 24.84 -6.34 -22.22
N LEU A 520 25.92 -6.69 -21.53
CA LEU A 520 26.51 -5.86 -20.48
C LEU A 520 27.89 -5.40 -20.93
N LYS A 521 28.22 -4.14 -20.65
CA LYS A 521 29.59 -3.63 -20.72
C LYS A 521 30.32 -3.87 -19.41
N ALA A 522 31.64 -3.91 -19.46
CA ALA A 522 32.46 -3.97 -18.25
C ALA A 522 32.06 -2.87 -17.23
N GLY A 523 31.72 -3.29 -16.01
CA GLY A 523 31.26 -2.43 -14.91
C GLY A 523 29.75 -2.19 -14.85
N GLU A 524 28.98 -2.59 -15.86
CA GLU A 524 27.51 -2.58 -15.78
C GLU A 524 27.01 -3.70 -14.86
N LYS A 525 25.86 -3.45 -14.23
CA LYS A 525 25.25 -4.36 -13.26
C LYS A 525 23.91 -4.83 -13.79
N ALA A 526 23.60 -6.10 -13.54
CA ALA A 526 22.27 -6.66 -13.71
C ALA A 526 21.74 -7.06 -12.33
N LYS A 527 20.48 -6.77 -12.08
CA LYS A 527 19.82 -7.00 -10.79
C LYS A 527 18.47 -7.66 -11.01
N VAL A 528 18.20 -8.75 -10.31
CA VAL A 528 16.93 -9.50 -10.42
C VAL A 528 16.38 -9.72 -9.02
N ILE A 529 15.08 -9.49 -8.80
CA ILE A 529 14.45 -9.80 -7.51
C ILE A 529 14.71 -11.26 -7.18
N TYR A 530 15.16 -11.50 -5.95
CA TYR A 530 15.42 -12.82 -5.41
C TYR A 530 14.46 -13.15 -4.27
N SER A 531 14.05 -12.15 -3.49
CA SER A 531 13.05 -12.30 -2.44
C SER A 531 12.32 -10.98 -2.19
N ASP A 532 11.00 -11.04 -2.04
CA ASP A 532 10.14 -9.94 -1.58
C ASP A 532 9.15 -10.53 -0.57
N THR A 533 9.49 -10.43 0.71
CA THR A 533 8.81 -11.17 1.78
C THR A 533 8.69 -10.34 3.05
N LYS A 534 7.91 -10.85 4.01
CA LYS A 534 7.78 -10.28 5.34
C LYS A 534 8.10 -11.29 6.42
N THR A 535 8.62 -10.81 7.54
CA THR A 535 8.90 -11.63 8.73
C THR A 535 8.49 -10.86 9.99
N GLU A 536 7.86 -11.53 10.94
CA GLU A 536 7.57 -10.98 12.27
C GLU A 536 8.82 -10.97 13.16
N LYS A 537 9.85 -11.74 12.79
CA LYS A 537 11.12 -11.80 13.50
C LYS A 537 12.07 -10.72 12.99
N ASN A 538 13.01 -10.33 13.83
CA ASN A 538 14.13 -9.47 13.43
C ASN A 538 15.26 -10.24 12.70
N SER A 539 14.91 -11.37 12.07
CA SER A 539 15.78 -12.15 11.22
C SER A 539 15.02 -12.86 10.11
N ILE A 540 15.74 -13.24 9.07
CA ILE A 540 15.23 -14.02 7.95
C ILE A 540 16.30 -14.95 7.39
N SER A 541 15.87 -16.18 7.10
CA SER A 541 16.68 -17.17 6.38
C SER A 541 16.43 -17.02 4.89
N VAL A 542 17.51 -16.83 4.12
CA VAL A 542 17.48 -16.70 2.67
C VAL A 542 18.20 -17.91 2.06
N PRO A 543 17.48 -18.75 1.29
CA PRO A 543 18.09 -19.94 0.69
C PRO A 543 19.15 -19.53 -0.31
N VAL A 544 20.29 -20.24 -0.33
CA VAL A 544 21.35 -20.01 -1.34
C VAL A 544 21.17 -20.98 -2.49
N LEU A 545 20.40 -20.55 -3.50
CA LEU A 545 20.22 -21.31 -4.74
C LEU A 545 21.47 -21.21 -5.62
N ASP A 546 21.64 -22.17 -6.54
CA ASP A 546 22.81 -22.23 -7.42
C ASP A 546 22.99 -20.97 -8.27
N ILE A 547 21.89 -20.31 -8.62
CA ILE A 547 21.89 -19.05 -9.37
C ILE A 547 22.59 -17.89 -8.62
N LEU A 548 22.74 -17.97 -7.29
CA LEU A 548 23.49 -17.00 -6.49
C LEU A 548 25.00 -17.27 -6.47
N ARG A 549 25.48 -18.45 -6.89
CA ARG A 549 26.92 -18.78 -6.81
C ARG A 549 27.74 -17.85 -7.69
N GLY A 550 28.69 -17.12 -7.11
CA GLY A 550 29.49 -16.14 -7.83
C GLY A 550 28.77 -14.81 -8.11
N GLN A 551 27.63 -14.59 -7.47
CA GLN A 551 26.88 -13.36 -7.51
C GLN A 551 26.75 -12.75 -6.11
N ASP A 552 26.38 -11.47 -6.06
CA ASP A 552 26.05 -10.82 -4.81
C ASP A 552 24.56 -10.97 -4.53
N ILE A 553 24.21 -11.18 -3.27
CA ILE A 553 22.88 -10.85 -2.79
C ILE A 553 22.90 -9.42 -2.26
N VAL A 554 22.02 -8.58 -2.79
CA VAL A 554 21.85 -7.19 -2.37
C VAL A 554 20.47 -7.05 -1.74
N PHE A 555 20.39 -6.56 -0.52
CA PHE A 555 19.13 -6.52 0.22
C PHE A 555 18.93 -5.25 1.04
N ARG A 556 17.68 -5.00 1.40
CA ARG A 556 17.25 -3.92 2.29
C ARG A 556 16.05 -4.36 3.11
N VAL A 557 15.91 -3.80 4.30
CA VAL A 557 14.82 -4.13 5.24
C VAL A 557 14.19 -2.87 5.81
N ARG A 558 12.88 -2.89 6.08
CA ARG A 558 12.19 -1.85 6.84
C ARG A 558 11.23 -2.45 7.84
N ALA A 559 10.99 -1.73 8.93
CA ALA A 559 9.96 -2.07 9.92
C ALA A 559 8.58 -1.55 9.49
N VAL A 560 7.53 -2.29 9.86
CA VAL A 560 6.13 -1.94 9.62
C VAL A 560 5.29 -2.19 10.87
N ARG A 561 4.33 -1.30 11.12
CA ARG A 561 3.31 -1.42 12.16
C ARG A 561 1.93 -1.22 11.52
N GLU A 562 0.98 -2.04 11.91
CA GLU A 562 -0.41 -1.96 11.50
C GLU A 562 -1.23 -1.28 12.59
N ILE A 563 -1.99 -0.25 12.19
CA ILE A 563 -2.97 0.39 13.06
C ILE A 563 -4.33 -0.14 12.65
N TRP A 564 -4.86 -1.03 13.48
CA TRP A 564 -6.16 -1.66 13.29
C TRP A 564 -7.31 -0.73 13.69
N ASP A 565 -8.49 -0.98 13.11
CA ASP A 565 -9.73 -0.41 13.64
C ASP A 565 -10.04 -0.89 15.06
N GLU A 566 -10.95 -0.20 15.75
CA GLU A 566 -11.31 -0.50 17.14
C GLU A 566 -11.86 -1.92 17.33
N MET A 567 -12.39 -2.53 16.26
CA MET A 567 -12.93 -3.89 16.26
C MET A 567 -11.91 -4.95 15.81
N HIS A 568 -10.71 -4.54 15.39
CA HIS A 568 -9.68 -5.37 14.75
C HIS A 568 -10.18 -6.15 13.51
N PHE A 569 -11.11 -5.59 12.74
CA PHE A 569 -11.57 -6.21 11.49
C PHE A 569 -10.75 -5.82 10.28
N SER A 570 -10.20 -4.62 10.27
CA SER A 570 -9.40 -4.08 9.17
C SER A 570 -8.25 -3.20 9.66
N VAL A 571 -7.19 -3.14 8.85
CA VAL A 571 -6.08 -2.22 9.07
C VAL A 571 -6.47 -0.85 8.52
N ASN A 572 -6.58 0.14 9.41
CA ASN A 572 -6.86 1.53 9.05
C ASN A 572 -5.63 2.22 8.43
N GLU A 573 -4.43 1.90 8.93
CA GLU A 573 -3.19 2.56 8.52
C GLU A 573 -1.99 1.63 8.66
N TYR A 574 -1.05 1.72 7.72
CA TYR A 574 0.26 1.07 7.80
C TYR A 574 1.33 2.12 8.05
N VAL A 575 1.98 2.08 9.22
CA VAL A 575 3.13 2.92 9.53
C VAL A 575 4.39 2.20 9.06
N ARG A 576 5.12 2.80 8.13
CA ARG A 576 6.34 2.21 7.56
C ARG A 576 7.55 3.06 7.88
N GLY A 577 8.61 2.43 8.41
CA GLY A 577 9.93 3.05 8.52
C GLY A 577 10.59 3.19 7.16
N ALA A 578 11.69 3.95 7.11
CA ALA A 578 12.55 3.97 5.93
C ALA A 578 13.28 2.62 5.79
N TYR A 579 13.50 2.18 4.54
CA TYR A 579 14.41 1.07 4.27
C TYR A 579 15.81 1.41 4.76
N THR A 580 16.55 0.39 5.18
CA THR A 580 18.01 0.47 5.29
C THR A 580 18.61 0.90 3.95
N GLY A 581 19.85 1.39 3.98
CA GLY A 581 20.68 1.36 2.78
C GLY A 581 20.79 -0.05 2.22
N GLU A 582 21.24 -0.18 0.96
CA GLU A 582 21.48 -1.50 0.38
C GLU A 582 22.70 -2.15 1.06
N HIS A 583 22.51 -3.37 1.54
CA HIS A 583 23.56 -4.23 2.04
C HIS A 583 23.88 -5.27 0.95
N SER A 584 25.16 -5.56 0.76
CA SER A 584 25.62 -6.52 -0.24
C SER A 584 26.43 -7.61 0.44
N TYR A 585 26.18 -8.86 0.07
CA TYR A 585 26.93 -10.02 0.52
C TYR A 585 27.28 -10.89 -0.69
N SER A 586 28.59 -11.09 -0.91
CA SER A 586 29.07 -11.94 -1.99
C SER A 586 28.93 -13.40 -1.63
N VAL A 587 28.15 -14.15 -2.40
CA VAL A 587 28.03 -15.60 -2.23
C VAL A 587 29.22 -16.24 -2.94
N ALA A 588 30.15 -16.78 -2.15
CA ALA A 588 31.32 -17.45 -2.68
C ALA A 588 30.91 -18.56 -3.66
N THR A 589 31.62 -18.64 -4.79
CA THR A 589 31.69 -19.89 -5.54
C THR A 589 32.43 -20.86 -4.63
N SER A 590 31.73 -21.75 -3.95
CA SER A 590 32.40 -22.91 -3.38
C SER A 590 33.00 -23.65 -4.58
N GLY A 591 34.31 -23.50 -4.79
CA GLY A 591 35.06 -24.56 -5.42
C GLY A 591 34.80 -25.84 -4.62
N ILE A 592 35.02 -27.00 -5.23
CA ILE A 592 35.07 -28.25 -4.45
C ILE A 592 36.26 -28.12 -3.49
N GLU A 593 36.05 -27.49 -2.33
CA GLU A 593 37.02 -27.43 -1.24
C GLU A 593 37.01 -28.80 -0.59
N GLY A 594 37.95 -29.64 -1.03
CA GLY A 594 38.14 -30.97 -0.51
C GLY A 594 37.11 -31.95 -1.06
N VAL A 595 37.45 -32.60 -2.18
CA VAL A 595 37.11 -34.02 -2.27
C VAL A 595 37.77 -34.63 -1.03
N GLU A 596 36.97 -35.08 -0.07
CA GLU A 596 37.47 -35.81 1.08
C GLU A 596 38.49 -36.82 0.57
N SER A 597 39.74 -36.62 0.97
CA SER A 597 40.77 -37.63 0.82
C SER A 597 40.39 -38.75 1.78
N GLY A 598 39.35 -39.51 1.42
CA GLY A 598 38.89 -40.67 2.13
C GLY A 598 40.07 -41.61 2.29
N SER A 599 40.54 -41.70 3.53
CA SER A 599 41.51 -42.64 4.07
C SER A 599 42.42 -43.30 3.03
N ALA A 600 43.59 -42.69 2.81
CA ALA A 600 44.85 -43.26 2.33
C ALA A 600 44.75 -44.62 1.62
N GLN A 601 44.67 -44.63 0.28
CA GLN A 601 45.23 -45.72 -0.54
C GLN A 601 45.33 -45.36 -2.04
N VAL A 602 44.30 -44.74 -2.65
CA VAL A 602 44.36 -44.31 -4.06
C VAL A 602 44.93 -42.88 -4.18
N LYS A 603 45.90 -42.67 -5.08
CA LYS A 603 46.44 -41.33 -5.41
C LYS A 603 46.51 -41.14 -6.91
N VAL A 604 46.10 -39.96 -7.39
CA VAL A 604 46.15 -39.60 -8.81
C VAL A 604 46.99 -38.34 -8.97
N MET A 605 48.01 -38.36 -9.83
CA MET A 605 48.92 -37.23 -10.07
C MET A 605 49.29 -37.14 -11.56
N ILE A 606 49.63 -35.96 -12.04
CA ILE A 606 50.18 -35.76 -13.39
C ILE A 606 51.61 -35.23 -13.27
N GLU A 607 52.56 -35.89 -13.94
CA GLU A 607 53.92 -35.39 -14.12
C GLU A 607 54.29 -35.44 -15.60
N ASN A 608 54.74 -34.31 -16.16
CA ASN A 608 55.22 -34.21 -17.54
C ASN A 608 54.27 -34.77 -18.62
N GLY A 609 52.95 -34.55 -18.47
CA GLY A 609 51.94 -35.03 -19.42
C GLY A 609 51.60 -36.52 -19.29
N THR A 610 52.02 -37.15 -18.20
CA THR A 610 51.71 -38.54 -17.87
C THR A 610 50.91 -38.59 -16.58
N LEU A 611 49.77 -39.28 -16.62
CA LEU A 611 48.94 -39.59 -15.47
C LEU A 611 49.50 -40.78 -14.70
N PHE A 612 49.61 -40.64 -13.38
CA PHE A 612 50.02 -41.68 -12.44
C PHE A 612 48.88 -41.94 -11.45
N VAL A 613 48.40 -43.18 -11.41
CA VAL A 613 47.38 -43.63 -10.46
C VAL A 613 47.96 -44.71 -9.57
N VAL A 614 48.17 -44.41 -8.29
CA VAL A 614 48.46 -45.39 -7.25
C VAL A 614 47.13 -46.08 -6.92
N ASN A 615 47.02 -47.36 -7.22
CA ASN A 615 45.79 -48.16 -7.19
C ASN A 615 46.00 -49.46 -6.40
N PRO A 616 46.21 -49.39 -5.07
CA PRO A 616 46.68 -50.51 -4.28
C PRO A 616 45.75 -51.74 -4.30
N ASP A 617 44.46 -51.52 -4.52
CA ASP A 617 43.42 -52.55 -4.59
C ASP A 617 43.28 -53.17 -5.99
N GLY A 618 43.98 -52.65 -6.99
CA GLY A 618 43.95 -53.19 -8.36
C GLY A 618 42.60 -52.99 -9.06
N GLU A 619 41.90 -51.90 -8.75
CA GLU A 619 40.59 -51.59 -9.32
C GLU A 619 40.68 -51.10 -10.77
N ALA A 620 39.54 -51.10 -11.47
CA ALA A 620 39.47 -50.51 -12.81
C ALA A 620 39.75 -49.00 -12.75
N VAL A 621 40.66 -48.52 -13.61
CA VAL A 621 40.95 -47.10 -13.81
C VAL A 621 40.38 -46.67 -15.16
N GLU A 622 39.60 -45.61 -15.17
CA GLU A 622 39.04 -45.02 -16.40
C GLU A 622 39.32 -43.52 -16.42
N VAL A 623 39.72 -43.00 -17.57
CA VAL A 623 40.08 -41.60 -17.77
C VAL A 623 39.16 -41.02 -18.83
N PHE A 624 38.53 -39.90 -18.50
CA PHE A 624 37.61 -39.18 -19.36
C PHE A 624 38.13 -37.78 -19.65
N ASP A 625 37.91 -37.30 -20.87
CA ASP A 625 38.09 -35.88 -21.19
C ASP A 625 36.88 -35.05 -20.71
N THR A 626 36.96 -33.73 -20.85
CA THR A 626 35.89 -32.81 -20.42
C THR A 626 34.59 -32.94 -21.21
N THR A 627 34.58 -33.71 -22.29
CA THR A 627 33.36 -34.02 -23.07
C THR A 627 32.68 -35.30 -22.59
N GLY A 628 33.22 -35.95 -21.55
CA GLY A 628 32.72 -37.23 -21.04
C GLY A 628 33.15 -38.43 -21.87
N ARG A 629 34.03 -38.25 -22.87
CA ARG A 629 34.55 -39.34 -23.68
C ARG A 629 35.65 -40.07 -22.90
N ASN A 630 35.54 -41.39 -22.79
CA ASN A 630 36.62 -42.22 -22.25
C ASN A 630 37.82 -42.16 -23.22
N VAL A 631 38.94 -41.65 -22.73
CA VAL A 631 40.19 -41.47 -23.48
C VAL A 631 41.24 -42.53 -23.13
N ALA A 632 41.12 -43.18 -21.97
CA ALA A 632 41.97 -44.31 -21.59
C ALA A 632 41.28 -45.16 -20.51
N SER A 633 41.53 -46.46 -20.53
CA SER A 633 41.16 -47.36 -19.44
C SER A 633 42.28 -48.34 -19.13
N ASP A 634 42.46 -48.65 -17.85
CA ASP A 634 43.29 -49.74 -17.37
C ASP A 634 42.47 -50.66 -16.47
N HIS A 635 42.38 -51.93 -16.89
CA HIS A 635 41.71 -52.99 -16.14
C HIS A 635 42.70 -54.11 -15.78
N SER A 636 44.00 -53.78 -15.70
CA SER A 636 45.06 -54.77 -15.53
C SER A 636 45.22 -55.25 -14.09
N GLY A 637 44.62 -54.53 -13.13
CA GLY A 637 44.83 -54.74 -11.70
C GLY A 637 46.19 -54.22 -11.21
N ALA A 638 46.88 -53.38 -12.00
CA ALA A 638 48.16 -52.82 -11.62
C ALA A 638 48.04 -51.86 -10.42
N GLN A 639 48.96 -52.01 -9.46
CA GLN A 639 49.01 -51.14 -8.29
C GLN A 639 49.54 -49.73 -8.56
N LEU A 640 50.15 -49.54 -9.73
CA LEU A 640 50.52 -48.24 -10.28
C LEU A 640 50.17 -48.24 -11.77
N VAL A 641 49.17 -47.46 -12.13
CA VAL A 641 48.77 -47.25 -13.53
C VAL A 641 49.42 -45.97 -14.03
N THR A 642 50.03 -46.03 -15.22
CA THR A 642 50.71 -44.91 -15.86
C THR A 642 50.14 -44.73 -17.26
N ILE A 643 49.49 -43.59 -17.51
CA ILE A 643 48.79 -43.32 -18.77
C ILE A 643 49.36 -42.03 -19.37
N PRO A 644 50.03 -42.06 -20.54
CA PRO A 644 50.39 -40.85 -21.26
C PRO A 644 49.10 -40.14 -21.74
N LEU A 645 49.03 -38.83 -21.53
CA LEU A 645 47.87 -38.03 -21.93
C LEU A 645 48.16 -37.35 -23.27
N ASP A 646 47.21 -37.45 -24.20
CA ASP A 646 47.36 -36.96 -25.57
C ASP A 646 47.41 -35.41 -25.67
N SER A 647 46.96 -34.70 -24.64
CA SER A 647 46.92 -33.25 -24.60
C SER A 647 47.03 -32.69 -23.19
N LYS A 648 47.44 -31.43 -23.07
CA LYS A 648 47.29 -30.67 -21.81
C LYS A 648 45.82 -30.31 -21.65
N GLY A 649 45.23 -30.61 -20.50
CA GLY A 649 43.82 -30.35 -20.25
C GLY A 649 43.34 -31.02 -18.98
N ILE A 650 42.07 -30.77 -18.65
CA ILE A 650 41.43 -31.39 -17.49
C ILE A 650 41.00 -32.81 -17.86
N TYR A 651 41.29 -33.76 -16.97
CA TYR A 651 40.80 -35.13 -17.06
C TYR A 651 40.04 -35.53 -15.79
N ILE A 652 39.04 -36.39 -15.98
CA ILE A 652 38.32 -37.05 -14.88
C ILE A 652 38.80 -38.49 -14.83
N VAL A 653 39.31 -38.92 -13.67
CA VAL A 653 39.84 -40.27 -13.44
C VAL A 653 38.94 -40.99 -12.46
N ARG A 654 38.31 -42.06 -12.89
CA ARG A 654 37.50 -42.94 -12.05
C ARG A 654 38.31 -44.17 -11.64
N VAL A 655 38.31 -44.48 -10.36
CA VAL A 655 38.92 -45.69 -9.78
C VAL A 655 37.88 -46.32 -8.86
N ALA A 656 37.29 -47.43 -9.29
CA ALA A 656 36.09 -48.01 -8.65
C ALA A 656 34.96 -46.96 -8.46
N ASP A 657 34.55 -46.70 -7.22
CA ASP A 657 33.53 -45.72 -6.83
C ASP A 657 34.09 -44.30 -6.62
N LYS A 658 35.42 -44.12 -6.74
CA LYS A 658 36.10 -42.83 -6.52
C LYS A 658 36.34 -42.11 -7.83
N THR A 659 36.19 -40.78 -7.80
CA THR A 659 36.43 -39.91 -8.95
C THR A 659 37.39 -38.79 -8.58
N PHE A 660 38.38 -38.55 -9.43
CA PHE A 660 39.42 -37.54 -9.26
C PHE A 660 39.42 -36.60 -10.47
N LYS A 661 39.63 -35.31 -10.21
CA LYS A 661 39.91 -34.33 -11.26
C LYS A 661 41.41 -34.03 -11.26
N VAL A 662 42.03 -34.07 -12.43
CA VAL A 662 43.44 -33.74 -12.62
C VAL A 662 43.62 -32.78 -13.79
N LEU A 663 44.69 -31.99 -13.76
CA LEU A 663 45.02 -30.93 -14.71
C LEU A 663 46.43 -31.10 -15.29
#